data_AF-A0A7X7NVQ2-F1
#
_entry.id   AF-A0A7X7NVQ2-F1
#
_cell.length_a   1.000
_cell.length_b   1.000
_cell.length_c   1.000
_cell.angle_alpha   90.00
_cell.angle_beta   90.00
_cell.angle_gamma   90.00
#
_symmetry.space_group_name_H-M   'P 1'
#
loop_
_entity.id
_entity.type
_entity.pdbx_description
1 polymer ?
#
loop_
_entity_poly.entity_id
_entity_poly.type
_entity_poly.pdbx_seq_one_letter_code
_entity_poly.pdbx_strand_id
1 'polypeptide(L)'
;MKKNKFVKSLMILVLLVFSVTLLTACDGSKDKYPTGSLTDEVYVSAGNHKVTQKELYEEFRFDGLSVLQTLVDEKVYAKYYAMVDYTNEDHRKVLEEAVNSAVFGNKDVEKLVENNKQDLDKKSRVLSYVDSLLVVGKILPDQKDALVTELYETTTFAGYSDTLLNLYKQKMAVRLFAKEKLDEELLDEKSDQFIKDEDVVTFYKNSRKGRYNVSAFWTEFLNLNEQKAAFRELSVKISSSGKWFLVPDIRVTDSTKPGYVDVENPSNKHVKDILTNKKIKYVDENNVRVEISKEDFQTYYDAYTFSEDRSGNPDQPFTKELVLQYIVKAHNLVHGNQLKVVDGAVLNANDDTPVKVDYKYEDFKNTQLRNHIYTALKIPTEDDPNNVQYSQRPNTFGEYVYLVYKFSDESATEKGILNEEEDAFLEGNDDLIAEIKAEMVEKKLHDTYINEKVAEHNKENKLNIYDPVLRALYSRSNEYKGATKMKDKNTLADIGDIVVTVDEFYKEAEKTFGVSISQDLITNKILKDMYLDKIDADTKKDNEESMKNILVAFGQNQYAQSGYPADIGRDQFLLLAFRSKNVEDAIEKAFVLPKLNELFEADYEAHYGAEIYQKFADLSELQYNNYWVLNSSHVLIYLDLDLDGTPDNPNKLDADVLADAQTLLPKLIKAIFTRIGKEVSEQKGIERLITDYNDSTRLNSDDPYEKESIWAEYKRFGFRLKQETLGEITNSSNFLTSQSRLDEVFYTRAKAIYEIVKDYTTSQFPYLDFYNNDVAFDPANPDNTLGNIEKIQTAFGWHLIMGTGVTNKMPSAKLEVREDESHLSKITGADGEPLDGSNENDVVNAKQIEIFLKESASEYNVQIRVSTAIQKQFGQVKAKYESSNMRNEINYRLLVTKGLTFKNAAATNKFNAMREINKAQLFNYQMGTGNEAFDALWGTWFEVFN
;
A
#
# COMPACT_ATOMS: atom_id res chain seq x y z
N MET A 1 -2.35 -21.70 -4.55
CA MET A 1 -2.84 -21.72 -5.95
C MET A 1 -1.93 -20.87 -6.81
N LYS A 2 -1.46 -21.44 -7.92
CA LYS A 2 -0.49 -20.86 -8.87
C LYS A 2 -1.20 -19.79 -9.72
N LYS A 3 -0.93 -18.50 -9.51
CA LYS A 3 -1.32 -17.39 -10.41
C LYS A 3 -0.15 -16.41 -10.55
N ASN A 4 0.13 -16.01 -11.79
CA ASN A 4 1.08 -14.97 -12.25
C ASN A 4 2.58 -15.19 -12.02
N LYS A 5 3.15 -16.23 -12.63
CA LYS A 5 4.61 -16.40 -12.76
C LYS A 5 5.27 -15.57 -13.87
N PHE A 6 4.53 -15.10 -14.89
CA PHE A 6 5.15 -14.44 -16.05
C PHE A 6 5.32 -12.92 -15.88
N VAL A 7 4.36 -12.23 -15.26
CA VAL A 7 4.44 -10.78 -15.02
C VAL A 7 5.28 -10.42 -13.78
N LYS A 8 5.32 -11.31 -12.77
CA LYS A 8 6.31 -11.23 -11.68
C LYS A 8 7.73 -11.59 -12.13
N SER A 9 7.91 -12.21 -13.29
CA SER A 9 9.23 -12.53 -13.85
C SER A 9 9.95 -11.32 -14.46
N LEU A 10 9.23 -10.24 -14.80
CA LEU A 10 9.84 -9.02 -15.35
C LEU A 10 10.09 -7.96 -14.26
N MET A 11 9.18 -7.82 -13.28
CA MET A 11 9.36 -6.87 -12.17
C MET A 11 10.29 -7.36 -11.06
N ILE A 12 10.51 -8.67 -10.91
CA ILE A 12 11.53 -9.21 -9.99
C ILE A 12 12.93 -9.23 -10.63
N LEU A 13 13.04 -8.95 -11.94
CA LEU A 13 14.32 -8.86 -12.64
C LEU A 13 14.98 -7.47 -12.57
N VAL A 14 14.28 -6.44 -12.07
CA VAL A 14 14.80 -5.05 -12.06
C VAL A 14 15.05 -4.51 -10.64
N LEU A 15 14.69 -5.24 -9.57
CA LEU A 15 14.91 -4.80 -8.18
C LEU A 15 15.98 -5.58 -7.40
N LEU A 16 16.66 -6.51 -8.06
CA LEU A 16 17.89 -7.14 -7.58
C LEU A 16 18.71 -7.53 -8.82
N VAL A 17 19.44 -6.57 -9.40
CA VAL A 17 20.62 -6.89 -10.22
C VAL A 17 21.73 -7.34 -9.26
N PHE A 18 21.49 -8.45 -8.56
CA PHE A 18 22.52 -9.41 -8.18
C PHE A 18 22.34 -10.57 -9.16
N SER A 19 22.66 -10.32 -10.42
CA SER A 19 22.99 -11.40 -11.34
C SER A 19 24.44 -11.18 -11.70
N VAL A 20 25.32 -11.84 -10.94
CA VAL A 20 26.65 -12.19 -11.42
C VAL A 20 26.40 -12.91 -12.75
N THR A 21 26.50 -12.16 -13.85
CA THR A 21 26.52 -12.67 -15.22
C THR A 21 27.84 -13.42 -15.33
N LEU A 22 27.79 -14.70 -14.96
CA LEU A 22 28.94 -15.56 -15.04
C LEU A 22 29.29 -15.74 -16.52
N LEU A 23 30.44 -15.16 -16.92
CA LEU A 23 30.95 -14.95 -18.28
C LEU A 23 31.59 -16.18 -18.93
N THR A 24 31.43 -16.36 -20.24
CA THR A 24 32.20 -17.31 -21.07
C THR A 24 33.64 -16.88 -21.31
N ALA A 25 34.59 -17.63 -20.74
CA ALA A 25 35.97 -17.66 -21.16
C ALA A 25 36.05 -18.37 -22.52
N CYS A 26 36.51 -17.62 -23.52
CA CYS A 26 36.65 -18.09 -24.88
C CYS A 26 37.91 -18.97 -24.96
N ASP A 27 37.74 -20.29 -24.86
CA ASP A 27 38.68 -21.24 -25.46
C ASP A 27 37.98 -22.49 -26.03
N GLY A 28 38.13 -22.63 -27.35
CA GLY A 28 38.00 -23.86 -28.15
C GLY A 28 36.84 -24.83 -27.87
N SER A 29 35.61 -24.50 -28.30
CA SER A 29 34.58 -25.54 -28.57
C SER A 29 34.11 -25.51 -30.03
N LYS A 30 34.06 -26.71 -30.63
CA LYS A 30 33.85 -26.98 -32.06
C LYS A 30 32.37 -26.99 -32.49
N ASP A 31 31.49 -26.29 -31.79
CA ASP A 31 30.08 -26.24 -32.16
C ASP A 31 29.80 -25.12 -33.17
N LYS A 32 29.25 -25.49 -34.33
CA LYS A 32 28.80 -24.53 -35.34
C LYS A 32 27.50 -23.87 -34.86
N TYR A 33 27.52 -22.55 -34.66
CA TYR A 33 26.36 -21.73 -34.34
C TYR A 33 26.23 -20.54 -35.31
N PRO A 34 25.03 -19.97 -35.50
CA PRO A 34 24.83 -18.84 -36.39
C PRO A 34 25.51 -17.59 -35.84
N THR A 35 26.19 -16.83 -36.70
CA THR A 35 27.04 -15.68 -36.33
C THR A 35 26.72 -14.42 -37.14
N GLY A 36 25.80 -14.50 -38.10
CA GLY A 36 25.35 -13.36 -38.89
C GLY A 36 26.50 -12.62 -39.60
N SER A 37 26.44 -11.30 -39.56
CA SER A 37 27.47 -10.40 -40.08
C SER A 37 28.45 -9.88 -39.01
N LEU A 38 28.40 -10.42 -37.79
CA LEU A 38 29.20 -9.95 -36.65
C LEU A 38 30.71 -10.13 -36.83
N THR A 39 31.49 -9.13 -36.41
CA THR A 39 32.96 -9.04 -36.57
C THR A 39 33.69 -8.90 -35.22
N ASP A 40 35.02 -8.92 -35.23
CA ASP A 40 35.86 -8.66 -34.03
C ASP A 40 36.05 -7.15 -33.76
N GLU A 41 35.13 -6.32 -34.22
CA GLU A 41 35.13 -4.88 -33.92
C GLU A 41 34.96 -4.63 -32.42
N VAL A 42 35.72 -3.67 -31.90
CA VAL A 42 35.67 -3.28 -30.49
C VAL A 42 34.34 -2.58 -30.20
N TYR A 43 33.61 -3.10 -29.22
CA TYR A 43 32.39 -2.52 -28.69
C TYR A 43 32.68 -1.56 -27.52
N VAL A 44 33.58 -1.94 -26.61
CA VAL A 44 34.00 -1.11 -25.47
C VAL A 44 35.46 -1.36 -25.12
N SER A 45 36.16 -0.34 -24.61
CA SER A 45 37.53 -0.43 -24.11
C SER A 45 37.74 0.40 -22.84
N ALA A 46 38.61 -0.05 -21.94
CA ALA A 46 39.03 0.62 -20.73
C ALA A 46 40.47 0.15 -20.40
N GLY A 47 41.40 1.09 -20.29
CA GLY A 47 42.83 0.81 -20.18
C GLY A 47 43.33 -0.04 -21.34
N ASN A 48 43.98 -1.16 -21.02
CA ASN A 48 44.50 -2.12 -22.01
C ASN A 48 43.48 -3.20 -22.40
N HIS A 49 42.27 -3.18 -21.83
CA HIS A 49 41.25 -4.22 -22.05
C HIS A 49 40.20 -3.76 -23.06
N LYS A 50 39.68 -4.72 -23.83
CA LYS A 50 38.69 -4.50 -24.88
C LYS A 50 37.66 -5.63 -24.87
N VAL A 51 36.44 -5.32 -25.31
CA VAL A 51 35.38 -6.29 -25.57
C VAL A 51 34.90 -6.07 -27.01
N THR A 52 34.82 -7.15 -27.77
CA THR A 52 34.40 -7.16 -29.17
C THR A 52 32.90 -7.46 -29.32
N GLN A 53 32.33 -7.19 -30.49
CA GLN A 53 30.94 -7.54 -30.80
C GLN A 53 30.68 -9.05 -30.71
N LYS A 54 31.66 -9.90 -31.10
CA LYS A 54 31.51 -11.35 -30.96
C LYS A 54 31.49 -11.80 -29.52
N GLU A 55 32.40 -11.31 -28.68
CA GLU A 55 32.39 -11.60 -27.24
C GLU A 55 31.05 -11.20 -26.61
N LEU A 56 30.52 -10.03 -26.99
CA LEU A 56 29.22 -9.57 -26.51
C LEU A 56 28.06 -10.47 -26.98
N TYR A 57 28.08 -10.91 -28.25
CA TYR A 57 27.10 -11.83 -28.78
C TYR A 57 27.12 -13.21 -28.11
N GLU A 58 28.30 -13.71 -27.72
CA GLU A 58 28.39 -14.97 -26.99
C GLU A 58 27.61 -14.92 -25.68
N GLU A 59 27.62 -13.77 -24.98
CA GLU A 59 26.83 -13.54 -23.77
C GLU A 59 25.34 -13.29 -24.06
N PHE A 60 24.99 -12.54 -25.11
CA PHE A 60 23.59 -12.30 -25.49
C PHE A 60 22.79 -13.58 -25.71
N ARG A 61 23.45 -14.66 -26.14
CA ARG A 61 22.78 -15.96 -26.33
C ARG A 61 22.30 -16.59 -25.02
N PHE A 62 22.89 -16.21 -23.89
CA PHE A 62 22.47 -16.70 -22.58
C PHE A 62 21.31 -15.88 -21.98
N ASP A 63 21.26 -14.57 -22.23
CA ASP A 63 20.26 -13.67 -21.63
C ASP A 63 19.13 -13.26 -22.61
N GLY A 64 19.31 -13.46 -23.90
CA GLY A 64 18.44 -12.96 -24.96
C GLY A 64 17.23 -13.83 -25.28
N LEU A 65 16.90 -14.88 -24.53
CA LEU A 65 15.75 -15.73 -24.86
C LEU A 65 14.43 -14.92 -24.93
N SER A 66 14.24 -13.97 -24.01
CA SER A 66 13.08 -13.08 -24.02
C SER A 66 13.08 -12.12 -25.21
N VAL A 67 14.26 -11.66 -25.66
CA VAL A 67 14.42 -10.86 -26.88
C VAL A 67 14.01 -11.67 -28.10
N LEU A 68 14.46 -12.92 -28.19
CA LEU A 68 14.05 -13.82 -29.26
C LEU A 68 12.53 -14.03 -29.27
N GLN A 69 11.94 -14.30 -28.10
CA GLN A 69 10.49 -14.47 -27.97
C GLN A 69 9.72 -13.22 -28.41
N THR A 70 10.18 -12.04 -27.99
CA THR A 70 9.55 -10.76 -28.38
C THR A 70 9.59 -10.57 -29.90
N LEU A 71 10.75 -10.82 -30.53
CA LEU A 71 10.90 -10.72 -31.99
C LEU A 71 10.02 -11.73 -32.75
N VAL A 72 9.85 -12.93 -32.19
CA VAL A 72 8.93 -13.93 -32.74
C VAL A 72 7.48 -13.44 -32.62
N ASP A 73 7.06 -13.01 -31.43
CA ASP A 73 5.69 -12.53 -31.18
C ASP A 73 5.34 -11.32 -32.05
N GLU A 74 6.24 -10.34 -32.19
CA GLU A 74 6.04 -9.16 -33.04
C GLU A 74 5.76 -9.55 -34.51
N LYS A 75 6.46 -10.58 -35.01
CA LYS A 75 6.26 -11.06 -36.38
C LYS A 75 5.02 -11.95 -36.51
N VAL A 76 4.74 -12.79 -35.51
CA VAL A 76 3.57 -13.69 -35.48
C VAL A 76 2.28 -12.89 -35.42
N TYR A 77 2.20 -11.88 -34.55
CA TYR A 77 1.00 -11.06 -34.36
C TYR A 77 0.97 -9.80 -35.23
N ALA A 78 1.82 -9.68 -36.27
CA ALA A 78 1.96 -8.47 -37.08
C ALA A 78 0.62 -7.93 -37.64
N LYS A 79 -0.29 -8.83 -38.04
CA LYS A 79 -1.68 -8.48 -38.45
C LYS A 79 -2.39 -7.67 -37.37
N TYR A 80 -2.32 -8.13 -36.11
CA TYR A 80 -3.00 -7.52 -34.98
C TYR A 80 -2.31 -6.25 -34.49
N TYR A 81 -0.98 -6.16 -34.59
CA TYR A 81 -0.25 -4.92 -34.33
C TYR A 81 -0.74 -3.78 -35.24
N ALA A 82 -1.09 -4.08 -36.50
CA ALA A 82 -1.65 -3.10 -37.43
C ALA A 82 -3.11 -2.71 -37.11
N MET A 83 -3.83 -3.51 -36.33
CA MET A 83 -5.21 -3.25 -35.90
C MET A 83 -5.31 -2.44 -34.61
N VAL A 84 -4.20 -2.27 -33.87
CA VAL A 84 -4.19 -1.44 -32.66
C VAL A 84 -4.37 0.03 -33.04
N ASP A 85 -5.54 0.56 -32.70
CA ASP A 85 -5.94 1.95 -32.87
C ASP A 85 -6.04 2.65 -31.51
N TYR A 86 -5.23 3.69 -31.30
CA TYR A 86 -5.21 4.47 -30.04
C TYR A 86 -6.39 5.44 -29.91
N THR A 87 -7.17 5.66 -30.97
CA THR A 87 -8.38 6.49 -30.95
C THR A 87 -9.63 5.70 -30.59
N ASN A 88 -9.58 4.37 -30.67
CA ASN A 88 -10.67 3.49 -30.25
C ASN A 88 -10.77 3.44 -28.71
N GLU A 89 -11.96 3.68 -28.16
CA GLU A 89 -12.18 3.77 -26.70
C GLU A 89 -11.83 2.48 -25.95
N ASP A 90 -12.18 1.31 -26.49
CA ASP A 90 -11.88 0.01 -25.85
C ASP A 90 -10.37 -0.26 -25.83
N HIS A 91 -9.71 -0.07 -26.98
CA HIS A 91 -8.26 -0.25 -27.07
C HIS A 91 -7.51 0.70 -26.14
N ARG A 92 -7.90 1.98 -26.16
CA ARG A 92 -7.29 3.00 -25.34
C ARG A 92 -7.47 2.67 -23.86
N LYS A 93 -8.69 2.32 -23.43
CA LYS A 93 -8.96 1.91 -22.05
C LYS A 93 -8.06 0.75 -21.60
N VAL A 94 -7.95 -0.31 -22.41
CA VAL A 94 -7.08 -1.47 -22.07
C VAL A 94 -5.61 -1.08 -21.95
N LEU A 95 -5.11 -0.21 -22.82
CA LEU A 95 -3.72 0.26 -22.79
C LEU A 95 -3.46 1.20 -21.61
N GLU A 96 -4.37 2.12 -21.32
CA GLU A 96 -4.28 3.03 -20.17
C GLU A 96 -4.38 2.26 -18.86
N GLU A 97 -5.27 1.28 -18.75
CA GLU A 97 -5.32 0.35 -17.60
C GLU A 97 -3.99 -0.41 -17.42
N ALA A 98 -3.30 -0.74 -18.51
CA ALA A 98 -1.99 -1.40 -18.46
C ALA A 98 -0.88 -0.46 -17.97
N VAL A 99 -0.87 0.81 -18.41
CA VAL A 99 0.01 1.86 -17.89
C VAL A 99 -0.26 2.05 -16.40
N ASN A 100 -1.52 2.28 -16.02
CA ASN A 100 -1.94 2.51 -14.64
C ASN A 100 -1.54 1.35 -13.72
N SER A 101 -1.80 0.12 -14.15
CA SER A 101 -1.41 -1.07 -13.40
C SER A 101 0.11 -1.18 -13.21
N ALA A 102 0.89 -0.79 -14.22
CA ALA A 102 2.34 -0.91 -14.18
C ALA A 102 3.02 0.19 -13.36
N VAL A 103 2.48 1.41 -13.38
CA VAL A 103 3.07 2.58 -12.70
C VAL A 103 2.49 2.76 -11.29
N PHE A 104 1.17 2.67 -11.15
CA PHE A 104 0.45 3.01 -9.91
C PHE A 104 -0.13 1.78 -9.20
N GLY A 105 0.03 0.58 -9.75
CA GLY A 105 -0.38 -0.68 -9.11
C GLY A 105 -1.89 -0.92 -9.07
N ASN A 106 -2.69 -0.06 -9.70
CA ASN A 106 -4.13 -0.18 -9.80
C ASN A 106 -4.57 0.25 -11.21
N LYS A 107 -5.64 -0.34 -11.73
CA LYS A 107 -6.25 0.01 -13.02
C LYS A 107 -7.52 0.86 -12.90
N ASP A 108 -8.09 0.91 -11.71
CA ASP A 108 -9.33 1.62 -11.40
C ASP A 108 -9.04 3.12 -11.29
N VAL A 109 -9.47 3.88 -12.30
CA VAL A 109 -9.24 5.33 -12.40
C VAL A 109 -9.86 6.07 -11.23
N GLU A 110 -11.06 5.69 -10.78
CA GLU A 110 -11.74 6.37 -9.67
C GLU A 110 -10.91 6.27 -8.39
N LYS A 111 -10.39 5.07 -8.10
CA LYS A 111 -9.49 4.85 -6.95
C LYS A 111 -8.16 5.57 -7.10
N LEU A 112 -7.63 5.68 -8.32
CA LEU A 112 -6.37 6.40 -8.55
C LEU A 112 -6.55 7.90 -8.35
N VAL A 113 -7.61 8.48 -8.89
CA VAL A 113 -7.99 9.89 -8.70
C VAL A 113 -8.20 10.18 -7.21
N GLU A 114 -8.91 9.30 -6.52
CA GLU A 114 -9.18 9.42 -5.08
C GLU A 114 -7.89 9.45 -4.24
N ASN A 115 -6.89 8.64 -4.61
CA ASN A 115 -5.64 8.50 -3.86
C ASN A 115 -4.54 9.50 -4.28
N ASN A 116 -4.67 10.15 -5.44
CA ASN A 116 -3.61 10.96 -6.07
C ASN A 116 -3.07 12.08 -5.16
N LYS A 117 -3.95 12.77 -4.40
CA LYS A 117 -3.55 13.89 -3.53
C LYS A 117 -2.71 13.47 -2.31
N GLN A 118 -2.69 12.17 -1.97
CA GLN A 118 -2.02 11.62 -0.80
C GLN A 118 -0.84 10.72 -1.19
N ASP A 119 -0.53 10.64 -2.48
CA ASP A 119 0.46 9.72 -3.01
C ASP A 119 1.88 10.28 -2.92
N LEU A 120 2.44 10.27 -1.71
CA LEU A 120 3.82 10.70 -1.44
C LEU A 120 4.88 9.86 -2.16
N ASP A 121 4.51 8.69 -2.67
CA ASP A 121 5.40 7.78 -3.39
C ASP A 121 5.23 7.89 -4.93
N LYS A 122 4.33 8.76 -5.42
CA LYS A 122 4.07 8.92 -6.85
C LYS A 122 5.35 9.20 -7.62
N LYS A 123 6.16 10.15 -7.14
CA LYS A 123 7.41 10.56 -7.79
C LYS A 123 8.38 9.39 -7.89
N SER A 124 8.61 8.65 -6.80
CA SER A 124 9.54 7.52 -6.78
C SER A 124 9.06 6.36 -7.67
N ARG A 125 7.75 6.07 -7.68
CA ARG A 125 7.16 5.06 -8.59
C ARG A 125 7.31 5.44 -10.05
N VAL A 126 7.00 6.68 -10.41
CA VAL A 126 7.16 7.19 -11.79
C VAL A 126 8.62 7.14 -12.23
N LEU A 127 9.54 7.65 -11.41
CA LEU A 127 10.98 7.61 -11.72
C LEU A 127 11.48 6.17 -11.88
N SER A 128 11.13 5.29 -10.93
CA SER A 128 11.54 3.89 -10.97
C SER A 128 10.98 3.17 -12.22
N TYR A 129 9.74 3.46 -12.61
CA TYR A 129 9.14 2.88 -13.81
C TYR A 129 9.86 3.37 -15.08
N VAL A 130 9.99 4.69 -15.28
CA VAL A 130 10.62 5.23 -16.49
C VAL A 130 12.09 4.81 -16.59
N ASP A 131 12.81 4.79 -15.47
CA ASP A 131 14.18 4.30 -15.43
C ASP A 131 14.29 2.83 -15.80
N SER A 132 13.34 1.99 -15.37
CA SER A 132 13.31 0.58 -15.77
C SER A 132 13.21 0.43 -17.28
N LEU A 133 12.37 1.24 -17.94
CA LEU A 133 12.22 1.24 -19.40
C LEU A 133 13.51 1.62 -20.11
N LEU A 134 14.26 2.58 -19.58
CA LEU A 134 15.55 2.99 -20.13
C LEU A 134 16.59 1.89 -19.98
N VAL A 135 16.68 1.28 -18.79
CA VAL A 135 17.61 0.18 -18.51
C VAL A 135 17.36 -0.98 -19.46
N VAL A 136 16.10 -1.38 -19.69
CA VAL A 136 15.76 -2.47 -20.62
C VAL A 136 15.76 -2.04 -22.10
N GLY A 137 16.06 -0.78 -22.40
CA GLY A 137 16.16 -0.26 -23.77
C GLY A 137 14.83 -0.08 -24.50
N LYS A 138 13.71 0.01 -23.77
CA LYS A 138 12.38 0.30 -24.33
C LYS A 138 12.19 1.78 -24.68
N ILE A 139 12.96 2.66 -24.03
CA ILE A 139 13.03 4.09 -24.35
C ILE A 139 14.48 4.55 -24.46
N LEU A 140 14.69 5.66 -25.16
CA LEU A 140 15.97 6.35 -25.22
C LEU A 140 16.12 7.39 -24.09
N PRO A 141 17.35 7.77 -23.71
CA PRO A 141 17.58 8.73 -22.63
C PRO A 141 16.89 10.09 -22.82
N ASP A 142 16.75 10.57 -24.05
CA ASP A 142 16.09 11.84 -24.39
C ASP A 142 14.56 11.80 -24.28
N GLN A 143 13.97 10.61 -24.17
CA GLN A 143 12.53 10.42 -23.95
C GLN A 143 12.14 10.39 -22.47
N LYS A 144 13.12 10.24 -21.57
CA LYS A 144 12.89 10.04 -20.13
C LYS A 144 12.09 11.19 -19.50
N ASP A 145 12.55 12.42 -19.67
CA ASP A 145 11.96 13.57 -18.96
C ASP A 145 10.50 13.81 -19.38
N ALA A 146 10.19 13.67 -20.66
CA ALA A 146 8.82 13.82 -21.17
C ALA A 146 7.86 12.79 -20.55
N LEU A 147 8.29 11.52 -20.44
CA LEU A 147 7.47 10.45 -19.84
C LEU A 147 7.34 10.61 -18.32
N VAL A 148 8.40 11.06 -17.63
CA VAL A 148 8.33 11.37 -16.19
C VAL A 148 7.31 12.48 -15.96
N THR A 149 7.37 13.57 -16.72
CA THR A 149 6.42 14.69 -16.58
C THR A 149 4.99 14.22 -16.85
N GLU A 150 4.76 13.51 -17.95
CA GLU A 150 3.42 13.00 -18.31
C GLU A 150 2.81 12.13 -17.20
N LEU A 151 3.57 11.19 -16.65
CA LEU A 151 3.12 10.29 -15.60
C LEU A 151 3.01 10.96 -14.22
N TYR A 152 3.89 11.91 -13.91
CA TYR A 152 3.90 12.59 -12.61
C TYR A 152 2.77 13.61 -12.50
N GLU A 153 2.51 14.37 -13.56
CA GLU A 153 1.50 15.44 -13.58
C GLU A 153 0.08 14.91 -13.86
N THR A 154 -0.08 13.65 -14.27
CA THR A 154 -1.41 13.08 -14.54
C THR A 154 -2.32 13.14 -13.30
N THR A 155 -3.53 13.69 -13.48
CA THR A 155 -4.58 13.73 -12.45
C THR A 155 -5.79 12.90 -12.84
N THR A 156 -5.96 12.61 -14.12
CA THR A 156 -7.07 11.84 -14.70
C THR A 156 -6.74 10.36 -14.85
N PHE A 157 -5.46 9.98 -14.82
CA PHE A 157 -5.00 8.60 -15.07
C PHE A 157 -5.51 8.02 -16.40
N ALA A 158 -5.68 8.90 -17.37
CA ALA A 158 -6.18 8.64 -18.72
C ALA A 158 -5.66 9.75 -19.64
N GLY A 159 -5.76 9.56 -20.95
CA GLY A 159 -5.30 10.56 -21.91
C GLY A 159 -3.82 10.47 -22.26
N TYR A 160 -3.17 9.33 -22.01
CA TYR A 160 -1.73 9.16 -22.22
C TYR A 160 -1.31 9.29 -23.69
N SER A 161 -0.05 9.64 -23.91
CA SER A 161 0.58 9.82 -25.21
C SER A 161 0.76 8.48 -25.94
N ASP A 162 0.69 8.52 -27.26
CA ASP A 162 0.94 7.35 -28.12
C ASP A 162 2.31 6.71 -27.85
N THR A 163 3.32 7.51 -27.48
CA THR A 163 4.64 7.01 -27.10
C THR A 163 4.55 6.06 -25.90
N LEU A 164 3.81 6.45 -24.86
CA LEU A 164 3.62 5.65 -23.66
C LEU A 164 2.70 4.43 -23.94
N LEU A 165 1.60 4.63 -24.68
CA LEU A 165 0.68 3.56 -25.05
C LEU A 165 1.36 2.49 -25.94
N ASN A 166 2.29 2.90 -26.80
CA ASN A 166 3.01 2.00 -27.69
C ASN A 166 3.88 0.98 -26.94
N LEU A 167 4.27 1.25 -25.69
CA LEU A 167 4.94 0.27 -24.82
C LEU A 167 4.08 -0.97 -24.54
N TYR A 168 2.75 -0.83 -24.62
CA TYR A 168 1.77 -1.89 -24.36
C TYR A 168 1.08 -2.39 -25.63
N LYS A 169 1.53 -1.97 -26.82
CA LYS A 169 0.94 -2.35 -28.11
C LYS A 169 0.88 -3.88 -28.30
N GLN A 170 1.91 -4.60 -27.87
CA GLN A 170 1.94 -6.07 -27.91
C GLN A 170 0.78 -6.68 -27.13
N LYS A 171 0.50 -6.16 -25.92
CA LYS A 171 -0.58 -6.65 -25.06
C LYS A 171 -1.93 -6.51 -25.76
N MET A 172 -2.17 -5.38 -26.43
CA MET A 172 -3.40 -5.16 -27.18
C MET A 172 -3.48 -6.05 -28.43
N ALA A 173 -2.38 -6.20 -29.18
CA ALA A 173 -2.33 -7.09 -30.35
C ALA A 173 -2.65 -8.54 -29.99
N VAL A 174 -2.09 -9.05 -28.88
CA VAL A 174 -2.38 -10.39 -28.36
C VAL A 174 -3.83 -10.51 -27.88
N ARG A 175 -4.39 -9.47 -27.26
CA ARG A 175 -5.80 -9.42 -26.89
C ARG A 175 -6.72 -9.50 -28.11
N LEU A 176 -6.41 -8.78 -29.20
CA LEU A 176 -7.19 -8.82 -30.44
C LEU A 176 -7.16 -10.20 -31.10
N PHE A 177 -5.99 -10.86 -31.10
CA PHE A 177 -5.88 -12.24 -31.55
C PHE A 177 -6.81 -13.17 -30.75
N ALA A 178 -6.76 -13.11 -29.43
CA ALA A 178 -7.62 -13.93 -28.57
C ALA A 178 -9.10 -13.59 -28.73
N LYS A 179 -9.44 -12.31 -28.96
CA LYS A 179 -10.81 -11.87 -29.23
C LYS A 179 -11.36 -12.49 -30.52
N GLU A 180 -10.59 -12.47 -31.61
CA GLU A 180 -10.98 -13.13 -32.87
C GLU A 180 -11.31 -14.61 -32.64
N LYS A 181 -10.54 -15.30 -31.78
CA LYS A 181 -10.81 -16.69 -31.38
C LYS A 181 -12.01 -16.86 -30.47
N LEU A 182 -12.22 -15.96 -29.51
CA LEU A 182 -13.40 -16.02 -28.66
C LEU A 182 -14.68 -15.80 -29.48
N ASP A 183 -14.65 -14.87 -30.42
CA ASP A 183 -15.79 -14.57 -31.30
C ASP A 183 -16.12 -15.78 -32.20
N GLU A 184 -15.11 -16.52 -32.69
CA GLU A 184 -15.29 -17.80 -33.39
C GLU A 184 -15.92 -18.88 -32.46
N GLU A 185 -15.41 -19.01 -31.24
CA GLU A 185 -15.84 -20.03 -30.27
C GLU A 185 -17.22 -19.78 -29.68
N LEU A 186 -17.65 -18.52 -29.55
CA LEU A 186 -18.99 -18.16 -29.10
C LEU A 186 -20.08 -18.54 -30.11
N LEU A 187 -19.73 -18.81 -31.36
CA LEU A 187 -20.64 -19.28 -32.40
C LEU A 187 -20.72 -20.82 -32.50
N ASP A 188 -19.82 -21.54 -31.82
CA ASP A 188 -19.78 -23.01 -31.81
C ASP A 188 -20.47 -23.56 -30.57
N GLU A 189 -21.65 -24.15 -30.73
CA GLU A 189 -22.42 -24.79 -29.64
C GLU A 189 -21.64 -25.90 -28.89
N LYS A 190 -20.57 -26.44 -29.48
CA LYS A 190 -19.71 -27.43 -28.85
C LYS A 190 -18.56 -26.84 -28.04
N SER A 191 -18.32 -25.54 -28.16
CA SER A 191 -17.27 -24.84 -27.42
C SER A 191 -17.66 -24.66 -25.95
N ASP A 192 -16.70 -24.83 -25.05
CA ASP A 192 -16.86 -24.47 -23.63
C ASP A 192 -17.07 -22.95 -23.43
N GLN A 193 -16.77 -22.14 -24.46
CA GLN A 193 -17.01 -20.71 -24.42
C GLN A 193 -18.42 -20.30 -24.80
N PHE A 194 -19.18 -21.16 -25.48
CA PHE A 194 -20.58 -20.90 -25.85
C PHE A 194 -21.41 -20.54 -24.62
N ILE A 195 -22.27 -19.52 -24.74
CA ILE A 195 -23.14 -19.08 -23.65
C ILE A 195 -24.51 -19.74 -23.82
N LYS A 196 -24.79 -20.74 -23.00
CA LYS A 196 -26.10 -21.39 -22.95
C LYS A 196 -27.08 -20.53 -22.17
N ASP A 197 -28.37 -20.69 -22.43
CA ASP A 197 -29.39 -19.95 -21.68
C ASP A 197 -29.37 -20.29 -20.17
N GLU A 198 -28.98 -21.52 -19.82
CA GLU A 198 -28.74 -21.97 -18.44
C GLU A 198 -27.62 -21.18 -17.73
N ASP A 199 -26.58 -20.80 -18.47
CA ASP A 199 -25.47 -20.00 -17.94
C ASP A 199 -25.94 -18.58 -17.61
N VAL A 200 -26.79 -18.01 -18.46
CA VAL A 200 -27.40 -16.67 -18.24
C VAL A 200 -28.28 -16.69 -17.00
N VAL A 201 -29.10 -17.73 -16.83
CA VAL A 201 -29.95 -17.91 -15.63
C VAL A 201 -29.08 -18.02 -14.38
N THR A 202 -28.02 -18.83 -14.43
CA THR A 202 -27.09 -19.00 -13.31
C THR A 202 -26.41 -17.69 -12.95
N PHE A 203 -25.97 -16.92 -13.95
CA PHE A 203 -25.37 -15.60 -13.74
C PHE A 203 -26.34 -14.64 -13.07
N TYR A 204 -27.58 -14.53 -13.57
CA TYR A 204 -28.62 -13.70 -12.99
C TYR A 204 -28.88 -14.02 -11.52
N LYS A 205 -29.07 -15.31 -11.18
CA LYS A 205 -29.29 -15.78 -9.80
C LYS A 205 -28.17 -15.37 -8.85
N ASN A 206 -26.92 -15.43 -9.30
CA ASN A 206 -25.75 -15.18 -8.44
C ASN A 206 -25.38 -13.70 -8.35
N SER A 207 -25.61 -12.94 -9.41
CA SER A 207 -25.06 -11.58 -9.55
C SER A 207 -26.11 -10.46 -9.57
N ARG A 208 -27.39 -10.75 -9.87
CA ARG A 208 -28.44 -9.73 -10.00
C ARG A 208 -29.64 -9.97 -9.07
N LYS A 209 -30.07 -11.22 -8.87
CA LYS A 209 -31.23 -11.56 -8.02
C LYS A 209 -31.03 -11.07 -6.58
N GLY A 210 -32.07 -10.44 -6.02
CA GLY A 210 -32.12 -9.87 -4.68
C GLY A 210 -31.36 -8.56 -4.50
N ARG A 211 -30.90 -7.93 -5.60
CA ARG A 211 -30.10 -6.67 -5.59
C ARG A 211 -30.87 -5.48 -6.19
N TYR A 212 -32.14 -5.35 -5.83
CA TYR A 212 -33.03 -4.25 -6.25
C TYR A 212 -32.82 -2.98 -5.41
N ASN A 213 -33.28 -1.81 -5.89
CA ASN A 213 -33.19 -0.57 -5.09
C ASN A 213 -34.19 -0.57 -3.93
N VAL A 214 -33.82 0.08 -2.83
CA VAL A 214 -34.66 0.20 -1.63
C VAL A 214 -34.77 1.65 -1.18
N SER A 215 -35.93 2.01 -0.65
CA SER A 215 -36.15 3.29 0.00
C SER A 215 -36.32 3.07 1.51
N ALA A 216 -35.40 3.57 2.32
CA ALA A 216 -35.39 3.41 3.77
C ALA A 216 -34.74 4.60 4.48
N PHE A 217 -35.20 4.88 5.70
CA PHE A 217 -34.58 5.82 6.63
C PHE A 217 -34.16 5.07 7.89
N TRP A 218 -33.06 5.49 8.51
CA TRP A 218 -32.65 4.98 9.81
C TRP A 218 -32.03 6.06 10.67
N THR A 219 -31.98 5.76 11.96
CA THR A 219 -31.15 6.49 12.91
C THR A 219 -30.40 5.50 13.78
N GLU A 220 -29.20 5.91 14.18
CA GLU A 220 -28.26 5.08 14.90
C GLU A 220 -27.82 5.73 16.21
N PHE A 221 -27.55 4.87 17.19
CA PHE A 221 -27.07 5.20 18.53
C PHE A 221 -25.68 4.63 18.73
N LEU A 222 -24.86 5.34 19.50
CA LEU A 222 -23.50 4.94 19.86
C LEU A 222 -23.45 3.58 20.54
N ASN A 223 -24.47 3.28 21.35
CA ASN A 223 -24.61 2.02 22.07
C ASN A 223 -26.04 1.90 22.62
N LEU A 224 -26.31 0.76 23.27
CA LEU A 224 -27.61 0.48 23.86
C LEU A 224 -27.98 1.43 25.03
N ASN A 225 -26.99 2.00 25.74
CA ASN A 225 -27.27 2.92 26.84
C ASN A 225 -27.82 4.26 26.32
N GLU A 226 -27.21 4.80 25.26
CA GLU A 226 -27.71 6.01 24.58
C GLU A 226 -29.11 5.78 24.00
N GLN A 227 -29.34 4.66 23.33
CA GLN A 227 -30.66 4.31 22.80
C GLN A 227 -31.73 4.24 23.90
N LYS A 228 -31.42 3.58 25.03
CA LYS A 228 -32.34 3.50 26.18
C LYS A 228 -32.61 4.86 26.79
N ALA A 229 -31.59 5.73 26.88
CA ALA A 229 -31.74 7.08 27.39
C ALA A 229 -32.63 7.93 26.47
N ALA A 230 -32.43 7.86 25.15
CA ALA A 230 -33.28 8.54 24.18
C ALA A 230 -34.74 8.06 24.25
N PHE A 231 -34.95 6.76 24.42
CA PHE A 231 -36.30 6.19 24.56
C PHE A 231 -36.99 6.62 25.85
N ARG A 232 -36.25 6.70 26.96
CA ARG A 232 -36.76 7.30 28.19
C ARG A 232 -37.13 8.77 27.99
N GLU A 233 -36.27 9.55 27.35
CA GLU A 233 -36.51 10.97 27.10
C GLU A 233 -37.78 11.20 26.26
N LEU A 234 -38.03 10.33 25.28
CA LEU A 234 -39.25 10.35 24.46
C LEU A 234 -40.45 9.65 25.10
N SER A 235 -40.28 9.06 26.28
CA SER A 235 -41.28 8.21 26.95
C SER A 235 -41.79 7.05 26.07
N VAL A 236 -40.93 6.38 25.32
CA VAL A 236 -41.31 5.30 24.39
C VAL A 236 -40.74 3.97 24.84
N LYS A 237 -41.52 2.89 24.77
CA LYS A 237 -41.02 1.51 24.88
C LYS A 237 -41.53 0.63 23.76
N ILE A 238 -40.84 -0.48 23.55
CA ILE A 238 -41.23 -1.54 22.63
C ILE A 238 -41.58 -2.80 23.42
N SER A 239 -42.74 -3.38 23.11
CA SER A 239 -43.20 -4.65 23.69
C SER A 239 -42.39 -5.85 23.15
N SER A 240 -42.51 -7.01 23.80
CA SER A 240 -41.90 -8.26 23.32
C SER A 240 -42.44 -8.71 21.95
N SER A 241 -43.65 -8.29 21.57
CA SER A 241 -44.23 -8.49 20.24
C SER A 241 -43.82 -7.45 19.19
N GLY A 242 -42.94 -6.50 19.54
CA GLY A 242 -42.40 -5.51 18.61
C GLY A 242 -43.28 -4.27 18.36
N LYS A 243 -44.42 -4.15 19.05
CA LYS A 243 -45.26 -2.95 19.02
C LYS A 243 -44.68 -1.84 19.90
N TRP A 244 -44.70 -0.61 19.40
CA TRP A 244 -44.23 0.59 20.10
C TRP A 244 -45.38 1.25 20.86
N PHE A 245 -45.09 1.77 22.06
CA PHE A 245 -46.06 2.41 22.95
C PHE A 245 -45.49 3.67 23.58
N LEU A 246 -46.37 4.64 23.85
CA LEU A 246 -46.06 5.83 24.65
C LEU A 246 -46.34 5.52 26.13
N VAL A 247 -45.33 5.70 26.97
CA VAL A 247 -45.48 5.75 28.43
C VAL A 247 -46.04 7.13 28.79
N PRO A 248 -47.09 7.23 29.63
CA PRO A 248 -47.60 8.53 30.08
C PRO A 248 -46.49 9.36 30.75
N ASP A 249 -46.22 10.54 30.21
CA ASP A 249 -45.13 11.40 30.67
C ASP A 249 -45.53 12.21 31.92
N ILE A 250 -45.14 11.70 33.07
CA ILE A 250 -45.42 12.32 34.37
C ILE A 250 -44.56 13.57 34.64
N ARG A 251 -43.56 13.89 33.81
CA ARG A 251 -42.67 15.06 34.03
C ARG A 251 -43.38 16.38 33.74
N VAL A 252 -44.47 16.37 32.97
CA VAL A 252 -45.29 17.56 32.71
C VAL A 252 -46.10 17.91 33.97
N THR A 253 -45.72 19.00 34.65
CA THR A 253 -46.34 19.45 35.91
C THR A 253 -47.47 20.46 35.71
N ASP A 254 -47.47 21.18 34.59
CA ASP A 254 -48.46 22.20 34.27
C ASP A 254 -49.68 21.60 33.57
N SER A 255 -50.83 21.66 34.22
CA SER A 255 -52.11 21.13 33.71
C SER A 255 -52.59 21.75 32.38
N THR A 256 -52.03 22.89 31.99
CA THR A 256 -52.38 23.57 30.73
C THR A 256 -51.52 23.13 29.55
N LYS A 257 -50.43 22.39 29.79
CA LYS A 257 -49.53 21.91 28.74
C LYS A 257 -50.01 20.58 28.15
N PRO A 258 -49.92 20.40 26.82
CA PRO A 258 -50.17 19.11 26.19
C PRO A 258 -49.33 18.00 26.82
N GLY A 259 -49.93 16.83 27.05
CA GLY A 259 -49.25 15.68 27.66
C GLY A 259 -49.33 15.62 29.19
N TYR A 260 -49.96 16.60 29.86
CA TYR A 260 -50.20 16.52 31.31
C TYR A 260 -51.03 15.29 31.67
N VAL A 261 -50.53 14.50 32.63
CA VAL A 261 -51.21 13.32 33.17
C VAL A 261 -51.87 13.68 34.51
N ASP A 262 -53.20 13.79 34.51
CA ASP A 262 -53.96 13.91 35.76
C ASP A 262 -53.97 12.57 36.50
N VAL A 263 -53.10 12.45 37.50
CA VAL A 263 -52.93 11.25 38.33
C VAL A 263 -54.13 10.95 39.24
N GLU A 264 -54.97 11.96 39.52
CA GLU A 264 -56.19 11.78 40.33
C GLU A 264 -57.38 11.29 39.49
N ASN A 265 -57.30 11.38 38.16
CA ASN A 265 -58.28 10.78 37.27
C ASN A 265 -58.28 9.25 37.43
N PRO A 266 -59.44 8.62 37.75
CA PRO A 266 -59.54 7.16 37.92
C PRO A 266 -59.04 6.35 36.71
N SER A 267 -59.07 6.94 35.51
CA SER A 267 -58.58 6.31 34.27
C SER A 267 -57.06 6.13 34.25
N ASN A 268 -56.32 6.91 35.05
CA ASN A 268 -54.86 6.86 35.20
C ASN A 268 -54.42 6.10 36.46
N LYS A 269 -55.29 5.27 37.05
CA LYS A 269 -54.99 4.50 38.28
C LYS A 269 -53.67 3.74 38.21
N HIS A 270 -53.31 3.16 37.07
CA HIS A 270 -52.04 2.43 36.92
C HIS A 270 -50.80 3.33 37.14
N VAL A 271 -50.84 4.58 36.64
CA VAL A 271 -49.78 5.56 36.86
C VAL A 271 -49.66 5.86 38.36
N LYS A 272 -50.79 6.15 39.01
CA LYS A 272 -50.86 6.44 40.46
C LYS A 272 -50.37 5.25 41.31
N ASP A 273 -50.71 4.03 40.93
CA ASP A 273 -50.27 2.81 41.61
C ASP A 273 -48.74 2.65 41.52
N ILE A 274 -48.13 2.92 40.36
CA ILE A 274 -46.66 2.87 40.22
C ILE A 274 -46.00 3.92 41.09
N LEU A 275 -46.45 5.18 41.01
CA LEU A 275 -45.89 6.29 41.77
C LEU A 275 -45.93 6.00 43.28
N THR A 276 -47.06 5.47 43.77
CA THR A 276 -47.25 5.12 45.18
C THR A 276 -46.37 3.93 45.59
N ASN A 277 -46.37 2.86 44.79
CA ASN A 277 -45.63 1.63 45.10
C ASN A 277 -44.10 1.84 45.07
N LYS A 278 -43.62 2.69 44.16
CA LYS A 278 -42.20 3.05 44.03
C LYS A 278 -41.79 4.20 44.93
N LYS A 279 -42.73 4.81 45.66
CA LYS A 279 -42.51 5.94 46.58
C LYS A 279 -41.91 7.17 45.89
N ILE A 280 -42.30 7.39 44.63
CA ILE A 280 -41.87 8.56 43.87
C ILE A 280 -42.66 9.76 44.35
N LYS A 281 -41.99 10.85 44.75
CA LYS A 281 -42.68 12.05 45.23
C LYS A 281 -43.20 12.84 44.04
N TYR A 282 -44.51 12.92 43.90
CA TYR A 282 -45.16 13.64 42.80
C TYR A 282 -46.01 14.83 43.26
N VAL A 283 -46.29 15.02 44.54
CA VAL A 283 -46.94 16.24 45.05
C VAL A 283 -46.22 16.79 46.27
N ASP A 284 -46.39 18.09 46.52
CA ASP A 284 -45.95 18.73 47.76
C ASP A 284 -46.99 18.59 48.89
N GLU A 285 -46.72 19.24 50.03
CA GLU A 285 -47.59 19.21 51.22
C GLU A 285 -48.98 19.86 50.98
N ASN A 286 -49.12 20.65 49.91
CA ASN A 286 -50.35 21.32 49.50
C ASN A 286 -51.05 20.60 48.33
N ASN A 287 -50.65 19.37 48.01
CA ASN A 287 -51.14 18.57 46.87
C ASN A 287 -50.88 19.22 45.48
N VAL A 288 -49.87 20.07 45.34
CA VAL A 288 -49.46 20.64 44.05
C VAL A 288 -48.44 19.74 43.37
N ARG A 289 -48.54 19.51 42.04
CA ARG A 289 -47.56 18.72 41.27
C ARG A 289 -46.16 19.34 41.44
N VAL A 290 -45.19 18.50 41.80
CA VAL A 290 -43.77 18.87 41.84
C VAL A 290 -43.01 18.28 40.67
N GLU A 291 -41.91 18.92 40.29
CA GLU A 291 -40.98 18.37 39.31
C GLU A 291 -40.46 16.99 39.74
N ILE A 292 -40.31 16.07 38.78
CA ILE A 292 -39.82 14.71 39.02
C ILE A 292 -38.36 14.63 38.56
N SER A 293 -37.49 14.10 39.42
CA SER A 293 -36.07 13.93 39.06
C SER A 293 -35.90 12.87 37.96
N LYS A 294 -34.76 12.89 37.27
CA LYS A 294 -34.42 11.90 36.24
C LYS A 294 -34.45 10.47 36.80
N GLU A 295 -33.95 10.25 38.01
CA GLU A 295 -33.91 8.93 38.66
C GLU A 295 -35.31 8.41 39.03
N ASP A 296 -36.17 9.30 39.56
CA ASP A 296 -37.54 8.96 39.89
C ASP A 296 -38.34 8.66 38.62
N PHE A 297 -38.15 9.45 37.56
CA PHE A 297 -38.76 9.16 36.27
C PHE A 297 -38.27 7.85 35.67
N GLN A 298 -36.96 7.57 35.74
CA GLN A 298 -36.41 6.28 35.30
C GLN A 298 -37.05 5.12 36.07
N THR A 299 -37.21 5.25 37.39
CA THR A 299 -37.85 4.23 38.24
C THR A 299 -39.31 3.99 37.83
N TYR A 300 -40.06 5.06 37.54
CA TYR A 300 -41.42 4.98 37.01
C TYR A 300 -41.46 4.32 35.64
N TYR A 301 -40.63 4.80 34.72
CA TYR A 301 -40.54 4.30 33.35
C TYR A 301 -40.23 2.80 33.36
N ASP A 302 -39.21 2.35 34.10
CA ASP A 302 -38.82 0.94 34.17
C ASP A 302 -39.95 0.05 34.73
N ALA A 303 -40.72 0.56 35.70
CA ALA A 303 -41.85 -0.15 36.30
C ALA A 303 -43.12 -0.20 35.42
N TYR A 304 -43.26 0.69 34.44
CA TYR A 304 -44.44 0.75 33.59
C TYR A 304 -44.52 -0.44 32.63
N THR A 305 -45.68 -1.13 32.61
CA THR A 305 -45.94 -2.30 31.76
C THR A 305 -47.20 -2.09 30.92
N PHE A 306 -47.17 -2.49 29.65
CA PHE A 306 -48.28 -2.20 28.72
C PHE A 306 -49.42 -3.20 28.81
N SER A 307 -50.64 -2.71 28.62
CA SER A 307 -51.85 -3.52 28.52
C SER A 307 -52.88 -2.85 27.60
N GLU A 308 -53.12 -3.48 26.44
CA GLU A 308 -54.15 -3.07 25.46
C GLU A 308 -55.57 -3.23 26.03
N ASP A 309 -55.77 -4.07 27.05
CA ASP A 309 -57.07 -4.34 27.68
C ASP A 309 -57.24 -3.66 29.06
N ARG A 310 -56.40 -2.66 29.39
CA ARG A 310 -56.47 -2.04 30.73
C ARG A 310 -57.78 -1.27 30.91
N SER A 311 -58.50 -1.55 31.99
CA SER A 311 -59.69 -0.78 32.38
C SER A 311 -59.36 0.69 32.67
N GLY A 312 -60.09 1.61 32.03
CA GLY A 312 -59.83 3.06 32.10
C GLY A 312 -59.18 3.53 30.80
N ASN A 313 -57.88 3.81 30.85
CA ASN A 313 -57.06 4.15 29.69
C ASN A 313 -56.21 2.95 29.23
N PRO A 314 -56.64 2.19 28.20
CA PRO A 314 -55.83 1.14 27.59
C PRO A 314 -54.67 1.72 26.79
N ASP A 315 -53.52 1.05 26.83
CA ASP A 315 -52.33 1.47 26.08
C ASP A 315 -52.53 1.19 24.59
N GLN A 316 -52.33 2.19 23.73
CA GLN A 316 -52.51 2.06 22.28
C GLN A 316 -51.16 1.88 21.58
N PRO A 317 -51.00 0.88 20.71
CA PRO A 317 -49.78 0.74 19.91
C PRO A 317 -49.69 1.86 18.87
N PHE A 318 -48.46 2.25 18.52
CA PHE A 318 -48.23 3.30 17.52
C PHE A 318 -48.72 2.89 16.14
N THR A 319 -49.27 3.87 15.41
CA THR A 319 -49.44 3.73 13.95
C THR A 319 -48.07 3.76 13.26
N LYS A 320 -48.01 3.32 12.01
CA LYS A 320 -46.77 3.31 11.21
C LYS A 320 -46.15 4.71 11.08
N GLU A 321 -47.00 5.69 10.84
CA GLU A 321 -46.63 7.11 10.72
C GLU A 321 -46.08 7.63 12.05
N LEU A 322 -46.67 7.22 13.17
CA LEU A 322 -46.20 7.60 14.50
C LEU A 322 -44.85 6.94 14.82
N VAL A 323 -44.60 5.71 14.40
CA VAL A 323 -43.28 5.08 14.51
C VAL A 323 -42.23 5.89 13.76
N LEU A 324 -42.48 6.27 12.50
CA LEU A 324 -41.56 7.11 11.72
C LEU A 324 -41.28 8.45 12.43
N GLN A 325 -42.34 9.11 12.93
CA GLN A 325 -42.19 10.36 13.68
C GLN A 325 -41.30 10.19 14.92
N TYR A 326 -41.44 9.09 15.67
CA TYR A 326 -40.64 8.85 16.86
C TYR A 326 -39.21 8.37 16.55
N ILE A 327 -38.97 7.69 15.42
CA ILE A 327 -37.62 7.44 14.92
C ILE A 327 -36.94 8.77 14.59
N VAL A 328 -37.64 9.70 13.90
CA VAL A 328 -37.12 11.05 13.59
C VAL A 328 -36.91 11.89 14.87
N LYS A 329 -37.83 11.82 15.85
CA LYS A 329 -37.60 12.46 17.16
C LYS A 329 -36.37 11.91 17.88
N ALA A 330 -36.15 10.59 17.81
CA ALA A 330 -34.98 9.96 18.41
C ALA A 330 -33.70 10.37 17.67
N HIS A 331 -33.75 10.51 16.35
CA HIS A 331 -32.66 11.08 15.55
C HIS A 331 -32.28 12.48 16.07
N ASN A 332 -33.26 13.39 16.17
CA ASN A 332 -33.05 14.78 16.58
C ASN A 332 -32.45 14.93 18.00
N LEU A 333 -32.63 13.93 18.87
CA LEU A 333 -32.05 13.92 20.20
C LEU A 333 -30.53 13.65 20.21
N VAL A 334 -30.02 12.89 19.22
CA VAL A 334 -28.65 12.38 19.22
C VAL A 334 -27.83 12.82 18.01
N HIS A 335 -28.42 13.59 17.09
CA HIS A 335 -27.76 14.12 15.90
C HIS A 335 -27.84 15.64 15.86
N GLY A 336 -26.83 16.28 15.28
CA GLY A 336 -26.81 17.74 15.08
C GLY A 336 -27.87 18.20 14.07
N ASN A 337 -28.00 17.45 12.96
CA ASN A 337 -28.96 17.74 11.91
C ASN A 337 -30.39 17.46 12.39
N GLN A 338 -31.21 18.50 12.42
CA GLN A 338 -32.60 18.40 12.85
C GLN A 338 -33.47 18.04 11.66
N LEU A 339 -34.30 17.03 11.82
CA LEU A 339 -35.19 16.50 10.81
C LEU A 339 -36.66 16.66 11.22
N LYS A 340 -37.56 16.60 10.24
CA LYS A 340 -39.01 16.57 10.48
C LYS A 340 -39.71 15.63 9.50
N VAL A 341 -40.92 15.20 9.87
CA VAL A 341 -41.78 14.38 9.02
C VAL A 341 -42.93 15.25 8.50
N VAL A 342 -43.08 15.33 7.18
CA VAL A 342 -44.18 16.04 6.51
C VAL A 342 -44.76 15.09 5.47
N ASP A 343 -46.06 14.82 5.55
CA ASP A 343 -46.79 13.93 4.62
C ASP A 343 -46.11 12.58 4.37
N GLY A 344 -45.46 12.01 5.40
CA GLY A 344 -44.77 10.72 5.33
C GLY A 344 -43.33 10.77 4.79
N ALA A 345 -42.86 11.93 4.32
CA ALA A 345 -41.47 12.14 3.91
C ALA A 345 -40.62 12.69 5.07
N VAL A 346 -39.32 12.36 5.07
CA VAL A 346 -38.33 12.87 6.03
C VAL A 346 -37.55 14.01 5.38
N LEU A 347 -37.61 15.20 5.98
CA LEU A 347 -37.03 16.43 5.46
C LEU A 347 -36.08 17.05 6.49
N ASN A 348 -35.08 17.77 6.01
CA ASN A 348 -34.29 18.68 6.86
C ASN A 348 -35.20 19.76 7.45
N ALA A 349 -35.10 19.98 8.77
CA ALA A 349 -36.00 20.89 9.48
C ALA A 349 -35.76 22.37 9.15
N ASN A 350 -34.54 22.71 8.71
CA ASN A 350 -34.10 24.09 8.49
C ASN A 350 -34.48 24.63 7.11
N ASP A 351 -34.47 23.80 6.07
CA ASP A 351 -34.60 24.22 4.67
C ASP A 351 -35.59 23.39 3.84
N ASP A 352 -36.28 22.43 4.47
CA ASP A 352 -37.28 21.55 3.85
C ASP A 352 -36.74 20.64 2.74
N THR A 353 -35.42 20.48 2.64
CA THR A 353 -34.81 19.61 1.63
C THR A 353 -35.03 18.12 1.99
N PRO A 354 -35.34 17.25 1.01
CA PRO A 354 -35.47 15.82 1.26
C PRO A 354 -34.16 15.17 1.70
N VAL A 355 -34.24 14.30 2.70
CA VAL A 355 -33.09 13.46 3.11
C VAL A 355 -32.93 12.30 2.12
N LYS A 356 -31.69 11.89 1.84
CA LYS A 356 -31.43 10.69 1.04
C LYS A 356 -32.04 9.47 1.74
N VAL A 357 -32.96 8.80 1.03
CA VAL A 357 -33.59 7.55 1.50
C VAL A 357 -33.50 6.43 0.48
N ASP A 358 -33.10 6.71 -0.76
CA ASP A 358 -32.98 5.73 -1.83
C ASP A 358 -31.55 5.20 -1.95
N TYR A 359 -31.42 3.88 -1.94
CA TYR A 359 -30.14 3.18 -1.91
C TYR A 359 -30.13 1.99 -2.87
N LYS A 360 -29.02 1.84 -3.60
CA LYS A 360 -28.67 0.63 -4.35
C LYS A 360 -28.11 -0.44 -3.41
N TYR A 361 -28.12 -1.70 -3.83
CA TYR A 361 -27.59 -2.81 -3.02
C TYR A 361 -26.13 -2.63 -2.58
N GLU A 362 -25.30 -2.06 -3.47
CA GLU A 362 -23.88 -1.82 -3.22
C GLU A 362 -23.61 -0.52 -2.42
N ASP A 363 -24.62 0.34 -2.19
CA ASP A 363 -24.47 1.59 -1.42
C ASP A 363 -24.30 1.31 0.10
N PHE A 364 -24.64 0.10 0.56
CA PHE A 364 -24.58 -0.26 1.98
C PHE A 364 -23.19 -0.74 2.38
N LYS A 365 -22.44 0.11 3.10
CA LYS A 365 -21.18 -0.28 3.76
C LYS A 365 -21.38 -1.37 4.83
N ASN A 366 -22.41 -1.23 5.66
CA ASN A 366 -22.72 -2.21 6.72
C ASN A 366 -23.60 -3.35 6.19
N THR A 367 -22.99 -4.52 6.00
CA THR A 367 -23.67 -5.72 5.46
C THR A 367 -24.79 -6.25 6.37
N GLN A 368 -24.71 -6.07 7.70
CA GLN A 368 -25.74 -6.50 8.63
C GLN A 368 -26.99 -5.60 8.54
N LEU A 369 -26.79 -4.28 8.41
CA LEU A 369 -27.86 -3.32 8.15
C LEU A 369 -28.54 -3.61 6.80
N ARG A 370 -27.75 -3.84 5.74
CA ARG A 370 -28.27 -4.25 4.43
C ARG A 370 -29.16 -5.49 4.56
N ASN A 371 -28.66 -6.55 5.21
CA ASN A 371 -29.42 -7.78 5.39
C ASN A 371 -30.73 -7.55 6.18
N HIS A 372 -30.70 -6.67 7.19
CA HIS A 372 -31.90 -6.30 7.94
C HIS A 372 -32.96 -5.64 7.04
N ILE A 373 -32.55 -4.67 6.22
CA ILE A 373 -33.44 -3.94 5.30
C ILE A 373 -34.02 -4.85 4.20
N TYR A 374 -33.20 -5.73 3.63
CA TYR A 374 -33.63 -6.58 2.51
C TYR A 374 -34.39 -7.82 2.97
N THR A 375 -34.01 -8.43 4.09
CA THR A 375 -34.56 -9.74 4.51
C THR A 375 -35.56 -9.64 5.65
N ALA A 376 -35.31 -8.78 6.65
CA ALA A 376 -36.15 -8.70 7.85
C ALA A 376 -37.31 -7.71 7.71
N LEU A 377 -37.10 -6.60 6.98
CA LEU A 377 -38.13 -5.58 6.75
C LEU A 377 -38.86 -5.82 5.42
N LYS A 378 -40.19 -5.88 5.49
CA LYS A 378 -41.07 -6.11 4.35
C LYS A 378 -42.17 -5.04 4.28
N ILE A 379 -42.52 -4.64 3.07
CA ILE A 379 -43.61 -3.69 2.85
C ILE A 379 -44.95 -4.42 3.02
N PRO A 380 -45.85 -3.90 3.88
CA PRO A 380 -47.24 -4.34 3.97
C PRO A 380 -47.93 -4.28 2.61
N THR A 381 -48.53 -5.40 2.22
CA THR A 381 -49.34 -5.51 0.99
C THR A 381 -50.77 -5.86 1.36
N GLU A 382 -51.70 -5.74 0.40
CA GLU A 382 -53.09 -6.20 0.62
C GLU A 382 -53.15 -7.70 0.99
N ASP A 383 -52.25 -8.50 0.42
CA ASP A 383 -52.18 -9.95 0.62
C ASP A 383 -51.46 -10.35 1.93
N ASP A 384 -50.53 -9.52 2.42
CA ASP A 384 -49.83 -9.73 3.69
C ASP A 384 -49.74 -8.41 4.49
N PRO A 385 -50.81 -8.03 5.21
CA PRO A 385 -50.86 -6.80 5.98
C PRO A 385 -50.00 -6.85 7.25
N ASN A 386 -49.52 -8.04 7.64
CA ASN A 386 -48.72 -8.26 8.85
C ASN A 386 -47.21 -8.06 8.63
N ASN A 387 -46.78 -7.82 7.38
CA ASN A 387 -45.41 -7.45 7.06
C ASN A 387 -44.95 -6.25 7.91
N VAL A 388 -43.67 -6.29 8.27
CA VAL A 388 -43.07 -5.34 9.21
C VAL A 388 -42.14 -4.41 8.44
N GLN A 389 -42.52 -3.15 8.31
CA GLN A 389 -41.71 -2.14 7.60
C GLN A 389 -40.76 -1.35 8.50
N TYR A 390 -40.68 -1.63 9.80
CA TYR A 390 -39.85 -0.89 10.73
C TYR A 390 -39.22 -1.77 11.83
N SER A 391 -38.20 -1.27 12.51
CA SER A 391 -37.55 -1.96 13.62
C SER A 391 -38.51 -2.30 14.77
N GLN A 392 -38.77 -3.59 14.97
CA GLN A 392 -39.53 -4.13 16.10
C GLN A 392 -38.72 -4.28 17.40
N ARG A 393 -37.43 -3.97 17.35
CA ARG A 393 -36.52 -3.84 18.50
C ARG A 393 -35.30 -3.05 18.06
N PRO A 394 -34.55 -2.44 19.00
CA PRO A 394 -33.24 -1.89 18.67
C PRO A 394 -32.32 -3.03 18.22
N ASN A 395 -31.72 -2.91 17.05
CA ASN A 395 -30.81 -3.93 16.52
C ASN A 395 -29.38 -3.41 16.57
N THR A 396 -28.47 -4.18 17.15
CA THR A 396 -27.04 -3.85 17.16
C THR A 396 -26.40 -4.43 15.90
N PHE A 397 -25.76 -3.57 15.10
CA PHE A 397 -24.97 -3.96 13.95
C PHE A 397 -23.57 -3.36 14.09
N GLY A 398 -22.55 -4.20 14.28
CA GLY A 398 -21.23 -3.72 14.70
C GLY A 398 -21.27 -3.13 16.13
N GLU A 399 -20.72 -1.93 16.31
CA GLU A 399 -20.72 -1.21 17.60
C GLU A 399 -21.99 -0.39 17.83
N TYR A 400 -22.75 -0.12 16.76
CA TYR A 400 -23.87 0.81 16.76
C TYR A 400 -25.24 0.11 16.87
N VAL A 401 -26.22 0.83 17.38
CA VAL A 401 -27.61 0.37 17.50
C VAL A 401 -28.49 1.13 16.53
N TYR A 402 -29.26 0.45 15.70
CA TYR A 402 -30.06 1.05 14.63
C TYR A 402 -31.57 0.90 14.86
N LEU A 403 -32.30 1.93 14.44
CA LEU A 403 -33.75 1.93 14.24
C LEU A 403 -34.02 2.30 12.79
N VAL A 404 -34.74 1.43 12.08
CA VAL A 404 -34.89 1.50 10.63
C VAL A 404 -36.37 1.55 10.29
N TYR A 405 -36.71 2.32 9.26
CA TYR A 405 -38.02 2.41 8.66
C TYR A 405 -37.87 2.27 7.14
N LYS A 406 -38.57 1.31 6.54
CA LYS A 406 -38.55 1.04 5.10
C LYS A 406 -39.80 1.63 4.46
N PHE A 407 -39.61 2.52 3.49
CA PHE A 407 -40.71 3.17 2.77
C PHE A 407 -41.21 2.30 1.62
N SER A 408 -40.28 1.77 0.82
CA SER A 408 -40.57 0.96 -0.35
C SER A 408 -39.35 0.12 -0.75
N ASP A 409 -39.57 -0.85 -1.63
CA ASP A 409 -38.51 -1.50 -2.37
C ASP A 409 -38.97 -1.89 -3.78
N GLU A 410 -38.01 -2.15 -4.65
CA GLU A 410 -38.26 -2.63 -6.01
C GLU A 410 -38.30 -4.17 -6.08
N SER A 411 -38.52 -4.88 -4.96
CA SER A 411 -38.57 -6.36 -4.97
C SER A 411 -39.65 -6.92 -5.90
N ALA A 412 -40.70 -6.14 -6.15
CA ALA A 412 -41.76 -6.48 -7.09
C ALA A 412 -41.28 -6.49 -8.55
N THR A 413 -40.22 -5.77 -8.91
CA THR A 413 -39.66 -5.80 -10.28
C THR A 413 -39.00 -7.13 -10.62
N GLU A 414 -38.65 -7.92 -9.60
CA GLU A 414 -38.16 -9.29 -9.79
C GLU A 414 -39.28 -10.29 -10.09
N LYS A 415 -40.55 -9.92 -9.84
CA LYS A 415 -41.71 -10.75 -10.22
C LYS A 415 -41.84 -10.71 -11.74
N GLY A 416 -41.77 -11.88 -12.37
CA GLY A 416 -41.88 -12.00 -13.83
C GLY A 416 -40.55 -12.05 -14.57
N ILE A 417 -39.41 -12.14 -13.87
CA ILE A 417 -38.10 -12.34 -14.53
C ILE A 417 -37.81 -13.82 -14.73
N LEU A 418 -37.90 -14.62 -13.67
CA LEU A 418 -37.52 -16.04 -13.69
C LEU A 418 -38.69 -16.93 -13.28
N ASN A 419 -38.90 -18.03 -14.02
CA ASN A 419 -39.63 -19.18 -13.53
C ASN A 419 -38.70 -20.00 -12.61
N GLU A 420 -38.96 -19.98 -11.30
CA GLU A 420 -38.10 -20.66 -10.31
C GLU A 420 -38.18 -22.19 -10.36
N GLU A 421 -39.24 -22.76 -10.94
CA GLU A 421 -39.37 -24.22 -11.07
C GLU A 421 -38.66 -24.75 -12.32
N GLU A 422 -38.67 -23.95 -13.39
CA GLU A 422 -38.10 -24.33 -14.69
C GLU A 422 -36.69 -23.80 -14.92
N ASP A 423 -36.17 -22.96 -14.00
CA ASP A 423 -34.87 -22.30 -14.14
C ASP A 423 -34.70 -21.61 -15.50
N ALA A 424 -35.75 -20.88 -15.92
CA ALA A 424 -35.81 -20.20 -17.20
C ALA A 424 -36.32 -18.76 -17.05
N PHE A 425 -35.88 -17.86 -17.94
CA PHE A 425 -36.46 -16.52 -18.01
C PHE A 425 -37.89 -16.58 -18.55
N LEU A 426 -38.75 -15.71 -18.02
CA LEU A 426 -40.12 -15.54 -18.51
C LEU A 426 -40.13 -14.65 -19.77
N GLU A 427 -41.17 -14.80 -20.59
CA GLU A 427 -41.34 -14.07 -21.85
C GLU A 427 -41.32 -12.54 -21.64
N GLY A 428 -40.60 -11.81 -22.49
CA GLY A 428 -40.47 -10.34 -22.43
C GLY A 428 -39.19 -9.81 -21.77
N ASN A 429 -38.26 -10.66 -21.35
CA ASN A 429 -36.98 -10.27 -20.71
C ASN A 429 -35.77 -10.29 -21.67
N ASP A 430 -36.00 -10.23 -22.99
CA ASP A 430 -34.94 -10.38 -24.01
C ASP A 430 -33.82 -9.34 -23.90
N ASP A 431 -34.14 -8.08 -23.57
CA ASP A 431 -33.15 -7.02 -23.39
C ASP A 431 -32.23 -7.28 -22.19
N LEU A 432 -32.79 -7.76 -21.07
CA LEU A 432 -32.02 -8.16 -19.89
C LEU A 432 -31.11 -9.36 -20.20
N ILE A 433 -31.62 -10.34 -20.94
CA ILE A 433 -30.84 -11.49 -21.40
C ILE A 433 -29.68 -11.02 -22.28
N ALA A 434 -29.92 -10.08 -23.21
CA ALA A 434 -28.88 -9.53 -24.07
C ALA A 434 -27.82 -8.75 -23.27
N GLU A 435 -28.23 -7.94 -22.28
CA GLU A 435 -27.31 -7.25 -21.37
C GLU A 435 -26.41 -8.25 -20.61
N ILE A 436 -27.02 -9.28 -20.02
CA ILE A 436 -26.27 -10.31 -19.28
C ILE A 436 -25.32 -11.07 -20.21
N LYS A 437 -25.76 -11.44 -21.42
CA LYS A 437 -24.91 -12.11 -22.41
C LYS A 437 -23.71 -11.24 -22.79
N ALA A 438 -23.90 -9.94 -23.02
CA ALA A 438 -22.80 -9.02 -23.32
C ALA A 438 -21.79 -8.93 -22.15
N GLU A 439 -22.27 -8.83 -20.91
CA GLU A 439 -21.43 -8.81 -19.70
C GLU A 439 -20.64 -10.12 -19.55
N MET A 440 -21.26 -11.26 -19.83
CA MET A 440 -20.61 -12.57 -19.80
C MET A 440 -19.52 -12.70 -20.87
N VAL A 441 -19.75 -12.21 -22.09
CA VAL A 441 -18.74 -12.19 -23.16
C VAL A 441 -17.51 -11.37 -22.75
N GLU A 442 -17.72 -10.18 -22.19
CA GLU A 442 -16.62 -9.34 -21.71
C GLU A 442 -15.80 -10.06 -20.62
N LYS A 443 -16.47 -10.75 -19.69
CA LYS A 443 -15.84 -11.52 -18.61
C LYS A 443 -15.07 -12.75 -19.09
N LYS A 444 -15.43 -13.33 -20.25
CA LYS A 444 -14.71 -14.47 -20.86
C LYS A 444 -13.37 -14.06 -21.47
N LEU A 445 -13.22 -12.84 -21.97
CA LEU A 445 -11.97 -12.34 -22.54
C LEU A 445 -10.99 -11.83 -21.45
N HIS A 446 -10.69 -12.70 -20.48
CA HIS A 446 -9.76 -12.44 -19.37
C HIS A 446 -8.35 -12.98 -19.64
N ASP A 447 -7.36 -12.55 -18.87
CA ASP A 447 -5.95 -12.92 -19.06
C ASP A 447 -5.68 -14.44 -19.17
N THR A 448 -6.43 -15.28 -18.44
CA THR A 448 -6.24 -16.75 -18.51
C THR A 448 -6.55 -17.30 -19.91
N TYR A 449 -7.72 -16.99 -20.45
CA TYR A 449 -8.14 -17.34 -21.80
C TYR A 449 -7.18 -16.80 -22.87
N ILE A 450 -6.75 -15.53 -22.75
CA ILE A 450 -5.77 -14.94 -23.68
C ILE A 450 -4.48 -15.76 -23.70
N ASN A 451 -3.94 -16.11 -22.53
CA ASN A 451 -2.72 -16.90 -22.42
C ASN A 451 -2.90 -18.34 -22.95
N GLU A 452 -4.07 -18.95 -22.79
CA GLU A 452 -4.39 -20.28 -23.33
C GLU A 452 -4.37 -20.26 -24.87
N LYS A 453 -5.02 -19.27 -25.50
CA LYS A 453 -5.04 -19.16 -26.97
C LYS A 453 -3.66 -18.88 -27.57
N VAL A 454 -2.83 -18.08 -26.90
CA VAL A 454 -1.43 -17.87 -27.29
C VAL A 454 -0.64 -19.19 -27.20
N ALA A 455 -0.84 -19.97 -26.14
CA ALA A 455 -0.16 -21.26 -25.97
C ALA A 455 -0.58 -22.29 -27.02
N GLU A 456 -1.87 -22.34 -27.37
CA GLU A 456 -2.41 -23.18 -28.47
C GLU A 456 -1.76 -22.80 -29.81
N HIS A 457 -1.75 -21.51 -30.15
CA HIS A 457 -1.14 -21.01 -31.37
C HIS A 457 0.35 -21.35 -31.48
N ASN A 458 1.09 -21.21 -30.38
CA ASN A 458 2.51 -21.55 -30.32
C ASN A 458 2.77 -23.07 -30.44
N LYS A 459 1.80 -23.91 -30.07
CA LYS A 459 1.91 -25.38 -30.18
C LYS A 459 1.64 -25.88 -31.60
N GLU A 460 0.71 -25.24 -32.32
CA GLU A 460 0.39 -25.55 -33.71
C GLU A 460 1.54 -25.19 -34.66
N ASN A 461 2.24 -24.09 -34.37
CA ASN A 461 3.32 -23.58 -35.20
C ASN A 461 4.70 -24.06 -34.69
N LYS A 462 5.35 -24.94 -35.45
CA LYS A 462 6.64 -25.53 -35.06
C LYS A 462 7.77 -24.49 -35.08
N LEU A 463 8.11 -23.93 -33.92
CA LEU A 463 9.28 -23.06 -33.73
C LEU A 463 10.60 -23.84 -33.87
N ASN A 464 11.47 -23.39 -34.76
CA ASN A 464 12.85 -23.89 -34.89
C ASN A 464 13.84 -22.85 -34.35
N ILE A 465 14.69 -23.24 -33.41
CA ILE A 465 15.78 -22.45 -32.85
C ILE A 465 17.11 -23.09 -33.25
N TYR A 466 17.90 -22.37 -34.05
CA TYR A 466 19.13 -22.86 -34.67
C TYR A 466 20.38 -22.64 -33.81
N ASP A 467 20.30 -21.75 -32.82
CA ASP A 467 21.35 -21.55 -31.83
C ASP A 467 21.25 -22.58 -30.68
N PRO A 468 22.33 -23.32 -30.37
CA PRO A 468 22.29 -24.37 -29.35
C PRO A 468 22.07 -23.85 -27.93
N VAL A 469 22.55 -22.65 -27.58
CA VAL A 469 22.40 -22.07 -26.24
C VAL A 469 20.96 -21.61 -26.04
N LEU A 470 20.43 -20.78 -26.95
CA LEU A 470 19.04 -20.31 -26.88
C LEU A 470 18.05 -21.48 -26.91
N ARG A 471 18.34 -22.52 -27.69
CA ARG A 471 17.53 -23.74 -27.73
C ARG A 471 17.57 -24.49 -26.39
N ALA A 472 18.75 -24.66 -25.79
CA ALA A 472 18.87 -25.35 -24.51
C ALA A 472 18.10 -24.60 -23.41
N LEU A 473 18.17 -23.26 -23.41
CA LEU A 473 17.40 -22.41 -22.49
C LEU A 473 15.89 -22.50 -22.74
N TYR A 474 15.46 -22.46 -24.00
CA TYR A 474 14.05 -22.62 -24.35
C TYR A 474 13.50 -23.99 -23.92
N SER A 475 14.26 -25.05 -24.16
CA SER A 475 13.89 -26.45 -23.87
C SER A 475 13.80 -26.76 -22.38
N ARG A 476 14.39 -25.92 -21.52
CA ARG A 476 14.29 -26.04 -20.06
C ARG A 476 12.88 -25.71 -19.56
N SER A 477 12.22 -24.76 -20.22
CA SER A 477 10.92 -24.25 -19.81
C SER A 477 9.78 -24.74 -20.69
N ASN A 478 10.08 -25.25 -21.88
CA ASN A 478 9.10 -25.64 -22.90
C ASN A 478 9.47 -26.98 -23.54
N GLU A 479 8.45 -27.74 -23.94
CA GLU A 479 8.67 -28.91 -24.80
C GLU A 479 9.15 -28.45 -26.18
N TYR A 480 10.39 -28.79 -26.54
CA TYR A 480 10.98 -28.37 -27.81
C TYR A 480 11.12 -29.54 -28.78
N LYS A 481 10.45 -29.43 -29.94
CA LYS A 481 10.47 -30.43 -31.04
C LYS A 481 11.02 -29.86 -32.35
N GLY A 482 11.62 -28.68 -32.30
CA GLY A 482 12.17 -27.95 -33.46
C GLY A 482 13.49 -28.52 -33.99
N ALA A 483 14.16 -27.74 -34.83
CA ALA A 483 15.46 -28.09 -35.41
C ALA A 483 16.57 -28.28 -34.35
N THR A 484 17.46 -29.25 -34.59
CA THR A 484 18.60 -29.58 -33.72
C THR A 484 19.96 -29.15 -34.28
N LYS A 485 20.01 -28.72 -35.54
CA LYS A 485 21.24 -28.29 -36.22
C LYS A 485 21.05 -26.89 -36.82
N MET A 486 22.13 -26.13 -36.88
CA MET A 486 22.20 -24.85 -37.58
C MET A 486 21.70 -24.96 -39.03
N LYS A 487 20.91 -23.99 -39.48
CA LYS A 487 20.42 -23.89 -40.87
C LYS A 487 21.46 -23.26 -41.80
N ASP A 488 21.86 -22.03 -41.47
CA ASP A 488 22.83 -21.22 -42.18
C ASP A 488 23.45 -20.18 -41.23
N LYS A 489 24.37 -19.34 -41.72
CA LYS A 489 25.10 -18.36 -40.89
C LYS A 489 24.21 -17.29 -40.27
N ASN A 490 23.10 -16.94 -40.91
CA ASN A 490 22.30 -15.76 -40.60
C ASN A 490 20.98 -16.07 -39.87
N THR A 491 20.38 -17.23 -40.10
CA THR A 491 19.08 -17.60 -39.54
C THR A 491 19.22 -18.07 -38.09
N LEU A 492 18.59 -17.36 -37.15
CA LEU A 492 18.61 -17.68 -35.71
C LEU A 492 17.41 -18.54 -35.31
N ALA A 493 16.22 -18.20 -35.78
CA ALA A 493 15.00 -18.97 -35.57
C ALA A 493 14.00 -18.80 -36.73
N ASP A 494 13.11 -19.77 -36.92
CA ASP A 494 11.95 -19.63 -37.81
C ASP A 494 10.69 -20.32 -37.27
N ILE A 495 9.52 -19.81 -37.67
CA ILE A 495 8.19 -20.34 -37.34
C ILE A 495 7.28 -20.18 -38.56
N GLY A 496 6.97 -21.28 -39.24
CA GLY A 496 6.32 -21.22 -40.56
C GLY A 496 7.17 -20.42 -41.56
N ASP A 497 6.60 -19.37 -42.14
CA ASP A 497 7.28 -18.47 -43.09
C ASP A 497 8.03 -17.30 -42.41
N ILE A 498 7.91 -17.17 -41.08
CA ILE A 498 8.56 -16.09 -40.31
C ILE A 498 9.99 -16.49 -39.97
N VAL A 499 10.95 -15.61 -40.25
CA VAL A 499 12.38 -15.80 -39.94
C VAL A 499 12.88 -14.68 -39.04
N VAL A 500 13.66 -15.04 -38.01
CA VAL A 500 14.44 -14.13 -37.17
C VAL A 500 15.93 -14.36 -37.46
N THR A 501 16.64 -13.29 -37.80
CA THR A 501 18.07 -13.31 -38.13
C THR A 501 18.96 -13.00 -36.92
N VAL A 502 20.24 -13.37 -37.01
CA VAL A 502 21.25 -13.06 -35.97
C VAL A 502 21.41 -11.54 -35.81
N ASP A 503 21.43 -10.79 -36.90
CA ASP A 503 21.67 -9.34 -36.85
C ASP A 503 20.46 -8.59 -36.25
N GLU A 504 19.23 -9.03 -36.53
CA GLU A 504 18.02 -8.51 -35.88
C GLU A 504 18.05 -8.77 -34.36
N PHE A 505 18.37 -10.01 -33.97
CA PHE A 505 18.50 -10.39 -32.57
C PHE A 505 19.60 -9.61 -31.86
N TYR A 506 20.78 -9.50 -32.48
CA TYR A 506 21.91 -8.78 -31.90
C TYR A 506 21.55 -7.31 -31.67
N LYS A 507 20.93 -6.65 -32.67
CA LYS A 507 20.54 -5.24 -32.55
C LYS A 507 19.55 -5.01 -31.41
N GLU A 508 18.60 -5.91 -31.21
CA GLU A 508 17.62 -5.77 -30.13
C GLU A 508 18.24 -6.12 -28.77
N ALA A 509 19.06 -7.18 -28.70
CA ALA A 509 19.80 -7.55 -27.50
C ALA A 509 20.83 -6.48 -27.07
N GLU A 510 21.47 -5.79 -28.02
CA GLU A 510 22.39 -4.67 -27.76
C GLU A 510 21.66 -3.52 -27.06
N LYS A 511 20.46 -3.17 -27.52
CA LYS A 511 19.65 -2.12 -26.86
C LYS A 511 19.32 -2.49 -25.43
N THR A 512 19.03 -3.75 -25.13
CA THR A 512 18.64 -4.19 -23.79
C THR A 512 19.85 -4.40 -22.88
N PHE A 513 20.82 -5.21 -23.30
CA PHE A 513 21.90 -5.73 -22.45
C PHE A 513 23.31 -5.26 -22.83
N GLY A 514 23.47 -4.58 -23.97
CA GLY A 514 24.80 -4.31 -24.53
C GLY A 514 25.71 -3.55 -23.58
N VAL A 515 25.22 -2.47 -22.95
CA VAL A 515 26.00 -1.71 -21.97
C VAL A 515 26.31 -2.54 -20.72
N SER A 516 25.31 -3.15 -20.08
CA SER A 516 25.50 -3.92 -18.83
C SER A 516 26.46 -5.09 -19.00
N ILE A 517 26.24 -5.95 -19.99
CA ILE A 517 27.10 -7.13 -20.21
C ILE A 517 28.51 -6.69 -20.59
N SER A 518 28.66 -5.64 -21.39
CA SER A 518 29.99 -5.14 -21.75
C SER A 518 30.77 -4.57 -20.57
N GLN A 519 30.08 -3.94 -19.60
CA GLN A 519 30.66 -3.47 -18.34
C GLN A 519 31.15 -4.65 -17.50
N ASP A 520 30.33 -5.69 -17.34
CA ASP A 520 30.70 -6.90 -16.58
C ASP A 520 31.92 -7.59 -17.22
N LEU A 521 31.91 -7.76 -18.55
CA LEU A 521 33.01 -8.34 -19.31
C LEU A 521 34.32 -7.59 -19.09
N ILE A 522 34.30 -6.27 -19.20
CA ILE A 522 35.52 -5.48 -19.12
C ILE A 522 36.00 -5.30 -17.67
N THR A 523 35.09 -5.18 -16.70
CA THR A 523 35.43 -5.16 -15.26
C THR A 523 36.13 -6.45 -14.87
N ASN A 524 35.60 -7.61 -15.26
CA ASN A 524 36.23 -8.89 -14.93
C ASN A 524 37.63 -9.04 -15.54
N LYS A 525 37.88 -8.51 -16.75
CA LYS A 525 39.22 -8.47 -17.33
C LYS A 525 40.20 -7.60 -16.53
N ILE A 526 39.73 -6.46 -16.00
CA ILE A 526 40.52 -5.56 -15.15
C ILE A 526 40.80 -6.20 -13.79
N LEU A 527 39.79 -6.79 -13.14
CA LEU A 527 39.95 -7.44 -11.83
C LEU A 527 40.90 -8.64 -11.89
N LYS A 528 40.89 -9.41 -12.99
CA LYS A 528 41.89 -10.46 -13.21
C LYS A 528 43.32 -9.89 -13.24
N ASP A 529 43.53 -8.77 -13.92
CA ASP A 529 44.84 -8.11 -13.97
C ASP A 529 45.29 -7.62 -12.58
N MET A 530 44.34 -7.18 -11.74
CA MET A 530 44.62 -6.62 -10.42
C MET A 530 44.79 -7.65 -9.29
N TYR A 531 44.05 -8.76 -9.32
CA TYR A 531 43.91 -9.64 -8.15
C TYR A 531 44.12 -11.14 -8.42
N LEU A 532 44.32 -11.59 -9.66
CA LEU A 532 44.45 -13.02 -9.95
C LEU A 532 45.69 -13.66 -9.30
N ASP A 533 46.74 -12.88 -9.09
CA ASP A 533 47.96 -13.28 -8.38
C ASP A 533 47.77 -13.43 -6.87
N LYS A 534 46.72 -12.80 -6.30
CA LYS A 534 46.33 -12.93 -4.88
C LYS A 534 45.61 -14.23 -4.57
N ILE A 535 45.18 -14.98 -5.57
CA ILE A 535 44.58 -16.31 -5.39
C ILE A 535 45.70 -17.35 -5.34
N ASP A 536 45.95 -17.89 -4.15
CA ASP A 536 46.99 -18.88 -3.90
C ASP A 536 46.71 -20.24 -4.58
N ALA A 537 47.73 -21.11 -4.58
CA ALA A 537 47.68 -22.40 -5.25
C ALA A 537 46.75 -23.41 -4.56
N ASP A 538 46.60 -23.34 -3.24
CA ASP A 538 45.76 -24.24 -2.47
C ASP A 538 44.28 -23.94 -2.76
N THR A 539 43.90 -22.65 -2.75
CA THR A 539 42.57 -22.17 -3.13
C THR A 539 42.21 -22.59 -4.56
N LYS A 540 43.15 -22.52 -5.52
CA LYS A 540 42.91 -22.97 -6.91
C LYS A 540 42.61 -24.47 -6.96
N LYS A 541 43.35 -25.27 -6.21
CA LYS A 541 43.15 -26.73 -6.13
C LYS A 541 41.82 -27.07 -5.46
N ASP A 542 41.45 -26.36 -4.40
CA ASP A 542 40.17 -26.53 -3.72
C ASP A 542 38.98 -26.21 -4.64
N ASN A 543 39.12 -25.20 -5.51
CA ASN A 543 38.12 -24.87 -6.53
C ASN A 543 37.94 -26.00 -7.55
N GLU A 544 39.04 -26.59 -8.03
CA GLU A 544 39.00 -27.75 -8.94
C GLU A 544 38.33 -28.97 -8.29
N GLU A 545 38.68 -29.26 -7.03
CA GLU A 545 38.07 -30.34 -6.26
C GLU A 545 36.58 -30.10 -6.02
N SER A 546 36.20 -28.86 -5.70
CA SER A 546 34.80 -28.45 -5.52
C SER A 546 34.00 -28.66 -6.81
N MET A 547 34.50 -28.22 -7.97
CA MET A 547 33.84 -28.45 -9.26
C MET A 547 33.72 -29.96 -9.57
N LYS A 548 34.76 -30.74 -9.28
CA LYS A 548 34.72 -32.19 -9.45
C LYS A 548 33.62 -32.83 -8.59
N ASN A 549 33.50 -32.41 -7.33
CA ASN A 549 32.49 -32.91 -6.42
C ASN A 549 31.07 -32.56 -6.89
N ILE A 550 30.86 -31.32 -7.38
CA ILE A 550 29.59 -30.92 -8.00
C ILE A 550 29.27 -31.83 -9.19
N LEU A 551 30.22 -32.09 -10.08
CA LEU A 551 30.00 -32.93 -11.25
C LEU A 551 29.71 -34.39 -10.89
N VAL A 552 30.33 -34.92 -9.83
CA VAL A 552 30.01 -36.24 -9.29
C VAL A 552 28.60 -36.28 -8.71
N ALA A 553 28.21 -35.28 -7.92
CA ALA A 553 26.87 -35.17 -7.35
C ALA A 553 25.80 -35.06 -8.45
N PHE A 554 26.06 -34.28 -9.51
CA PHE A 554 25.22 -34.22 -10.70
C PHE A 554 25.06 -35.59 -11.36
N GLY A 555 26.17 -36.30 -11.61
CA GLY A 555 26.13 -37.65 -12.19
C GLY A 555 25.40 -38.69 -11.33
N GLN A 556 25.34 -38.47 -10.01
CA GLN A 556 24.54 -39.25 -9.07
C GLN A 556 23.07 -38.79 -8.96
N ASN A 557 22.63 -37.91 -9.87
CA ASN A 557 21.27 -37.38 -9.94
C ASN A 557 20.83 -36.57 -8.71
N GLN A 558 21.77 -36.01 -7.94
CA GLN A 558 21.47 -35.27 -6.71
C GLN A 558 20.79 -33.91 -6.97
N TYR A 559 20.97 -33.32 -8.15
CA TYR A 559 20.38 -32.02 -8.53
C TYR A 559 19.08 -32.13 -9.34
N ALA A 560 18.47 -33.33 -9.43
CA ALA A 560 17.22 -33.53 -10.17
C ALA A 560 16.09 -32.61 -9.66
N GLN A 561 15.96 -32.45 -8.35
CA GLN A 561 14.96 -31.57 -7.72
C GLN A 561 15.20 -30.08 -8.02
N SER A 562 16.45 -29.71 -8.34
CA SER A 562 16.83 -28.35 -8.78
C SER A 562 16.61 -28.13 -10.28
N GLY A 563 16.05 -29.12 -10.99
CA GLY A 563 15.83 -29.06 -12.43
C GLY A 563 17.04 -29.45 -13.28
N TYR A 564 18.03 -30.13 -12.67
CA TYR A 564 19.21 -30.64 -13.36
C TYR A 564 19.34 -32.16 -13.19
N PRO A 565 18.40 -32.96 -13.75
CA PRO A 565 18.51 -34.41 -13.69
C PRO A 565 19.73 -34.90 -14.49
N ALA A 566 20.34 -36.01 -14.07
CA ALA A 566 21.58 -36.52 -14.66
C ALA A 566 21.45 -36.84 -16.16
N ASP A 567 20.24 -37.13 -16.63
CA ASP A 567 19.92 -37.48 -18.01
C ASP A 567 20.05 -36.31 -19.01
N ILE A 568 20.08 -35.05 -18.55
CA ILE A 568 20.39 -33.90 -19.44
C ILE A 568 21.83 -33.94 -19.95
N GLY A 569 22.71 -34.71 -19.28
CA GLY A 569 24.12 -34.82 -19.63
C GLY A 569 24.99 -33.68 -19.11
N ARG A 570 26.28 -33.95 -18.98
CA ARG A 570 27.26 -33.04 -18.36
C ARG A 570 27.40 -31.71 -19.10
N ASP A 571 27.44 -31.74 -20.43
CA ASP A 571 27.66 -30.52 -21.22
C ASP A 571 26.47 -29.56 -21.06
N GLN A 572 25.25 -30.09 -21.08
CA GLN A 572 24.04 -29.31 -20.87
C GLN A 572 23.92 -28.83 -19.41
N PHE A 573 24.40 -29.63 -18.45
CA PHE A 573 24.50 -29.20 -17.06
C PHE A 573 25.46 -28.02 -16.90
N LEU A 574 26.67 -28.09 -17.47
CA LEU A 574 27.64 -26.98 -17.45
C LEU A 574 27.06 -25.71 -18.09
N LEU A 575 26.37 -25.86 -19.23
CA LEU A 575 25.76 -24.75 -19.94
C LEU A 575 24.63 -24.11 -19.12
N LEU A 576 23.73 -24.90 -18.55
CA LEU A 576 22.54 -24.38 -17.87
C LEU A 576 22.80 -23.94 -16.42
N ALA A 577 23.73 -24.59 -15.71
CA ALA A 577 24.04 -24.29 -14.31
C ALA A 577 25.16 -23.26 -14.15
N PHE A 578 26.14 -23.26 -15.06
CA PHE A 578 27.34 -22.43 -14.95
C PHE A 578 27.53 -21.50 -16.15
N ARG A 579 26.58 -21.42 -17.10
CA ARG A 579 26.74 -20.64 -18.35
C ARG A 579 28.03 -21.00 -19.11
N SER A 580 28.51 -22.23 -18.97
CA SER A 580 29.84 -22.65 -19.41
C SER A 580 29.79 -23.76 -20.45
N LYS A 581 30.76 -23.77 -21.36
CA LYS A 581 30.93 -24.88 -22.33
C LYS A 581 31.93 -25.94 -21.88
N ASN A 582 32.77 -25.64 -20.88
CA ASN A 582 33.79 -26.55 -20.39
C ASN A 582 34.01 -26.38 -18.87
N VAL A 583 34.82 -27.25 -18.28
CA VAL A 583 35.02 -27.28 -16.82
C VAL A 583 35.86 -26.10 -16.34
N GLU A 584 36.89 -25.73 -17.10
CA GLU A 584 37.82 -24.65 -16.74
C GLU A 584 37.09 -23.31 -16.68
N ASP A 585 36.28 -23.01 -17.71
CA ASP A 585 35.40 -21.84 -17.77
C ASP A 585 34.34 -21.88 -16.65
N ALA A 586 33.83 -23.07 -16.29
CA ALA A 586 32.90 -23.22 -15.18
C ALA A 586 33.56 -22.94 -13.82
N ILE A 587 34.82 -23.35 -13.62
CA ILE A 587 35.60 -23.06 -12.42
C ILE A 587 35.87 -21.56 -12.32
N GLU A 588 36.30 -20.96 -13.43
CA GLU A 588 36.59 -19.54 -13.49
C GLU A 588 35.37 -18.71 -13.06
N LYS A 589 34.22 -19.04 -13.64
CA LYS A 589 32.94 -18.43 -13.29
C LYS A 589 32.52 -18.71 -11.85
N ALA A 590 32.44 -19.97 -11.45
CA ALA A 590 31.85 -20.32 -10.17
C ALA A 590 32.68 -19.87 -8.96
N PHE A 591 34.01 -19.77 -9.12
CA PHE A 591 34.92 -19.59 -7.99
C PHE A 591 35.91 -18.45 -8.16
N VAL A 592 36.52 -18.30 -9.35
CA VAL A 592 37.58 -17.29 -9.55
C VAL A 592 37.01 -15.89 -9.61
N LEU A 593 36.05 -15.61 -10.50
CA LEU A 593 35.47 -14.27 -10.65
C LEU A 593 34.81 -13.77 -9.35
N PRO A 594 34.02 -14.57 -8.61
CA PRO A 594 33.48 -14.16 -7.32
C PRO A 594 34.58 -13.80 -6.31
N LYS A 595 35.68 -14.58 -6.27
CA LYS A 595 36.80 -14.27 -5.38
C LYS A 595 37.52 -12.98 -5.74
N LEU A 596 37.69 -12.69 -7.04
CA LEU A 596 38.27 -11.43 -7.49
C LEU A 596 37.39 -10.23 -7.10
N ASN A 597 36.07 -10.36 -7.22
CA ASN A 597 35.13 -9.34 -6.77
C ASN A 597 35.19 -9.17 -5.24
N GLU A 598 35.21 -10.26 -4.47
CA GLU A 598 35.35 -10.21 -3.00
C GLU A 598 36.63 -9.48 -2.57
N LEU A 599 37.76 -9.78 -3.24
CA LEU A 599 39.04 -9.14 -2.97
C LEU A 599 39.00 -7.64 -3.29
N PHE A 600 38.39 -7.26 -4.42
CA PHE A 600 38.22 -5.85 -4.78
C PHE A 600 37.31 -5.13 -3.80
N GLU A 601 36.14 -5.70 -3.47
CA GLU A 601 35.17 -5.12 -2.54
C GLU A 601 35.75 -4.88 -1.14
N ALA A 602 36.67 -5.74 -0.69
CA ALA A 602 37.37 -5.59 0.58
C ALA A 602 38.52 -4.56 0.54
N ASP A 603 38.98 -4.17 -0.65
CA ASP A 603 40.08 -3.24 -0.87
C ASP A 603 39.57 -1.79 -0.98
N TYR A 604 39.12 -1.23 0.16
CA TYR A 604 38.60 0.14 0.24
C TYR A 604 39.57 1.20 -0.31
N GLU A 605 40.87 0.97 -0.21
CA GLU A 605 41.91 1.88 -0.69
C GLU A 605 42.06 1.81 -2.22
N ALA A 606 41.80 0.66 -2.87
CA ALA A 606 41.68 0.60 -4.33
C ALA A 606 40.47 1.39 -4.85
N HIS A 607 39.41 1.57 -4.05
CA HIS A 607 38.25 2.35 -4.43
C HIS A 607 38.54 3.85 -4.42
N TYR A 608 39.09 4.39 -3.33
CA TYR A 608 39.22 5.84 -3.12
C TYR A 608 40.50 6.22 -2.36
N GLY A 609 41.59 5.47 -2.48
CA GLY A 609 42.82 5.78 -1.76
C GLY A 609 42.68 5.76 -0.23
N ALA A 610 43.66 6.34 0.47
CA ALA A 610 43.65 6.42 1.94
C ALA A 610 42.57 7.38 2.47
N GLU A 611 42.06 8.29 1.63
CA GLU A 611 41.01 9.25 1.97
C GLU A 611 39.63 8.61 2.20
N ILE A 612 39.45 7.32 1.83
CA ILE A 612 38.19 6.59 2.05
C ILE A 612 37.73 6.62 3.50
N TYR A 613 38.66 6.49 4.45
CA TYR A 613 38.32 6.48 5.87
C TYR A 613 37.86 7.85 6.36
N GLN A 614 38.39 8.94 5.78
CA GLN A 614 37.91 10.29 6.06
C GLN A 614 36.52 10.50 5.47
N LYS A 615 36.27 10.07 4.22
CA LYS A 615 34.94 10.11 3.59
C LYS A 615 33.90 9.38 4.45
N PHE A 616 34.25 8.23 5.04
CA PHE A 616 33.37 7.54 5.99
C PHE A 616 33.14 8.28 7.30
N ALA A 617 34.17 8.95 7.84
CA ALA A 617 34.04 9.76 9.06
C ALA A 617 33.10 10.95 8.82
N ASP A 618 33.25 11.67 7.71
CA ASP A 618 32.41 12.82 7.34
C ASP A 618 30.92 12.42 7.24
N LEU A 619 30.62 11.25 6.67
CA LEU A 619 29.24 10.74 6.59
C LEU A 619 28.72 10.23 7.94
N SER A 620 29.59 9.68 8.78
CA SER A 620 29.23 9.21 10.14
C SER A 620 28.91 10.38 11.07
N GLU A 621 29.59 11.51 10.88
CA GLU A 621 29.29 12.77 11.58
C GLU A 621 27.86 13.24 11.34
N LEU A 622 27.35 13.12 10.11
CA LEU A 622 25.96 13.44 9.79
C LEU A 622 24.96 12.55 10.55
N GLN A 623 25.28 11.25 10.70
CA GLN A 623 24.44 10.32 11.47
C GLN A 623 24.37 10.71 12.95
N TYR A 624 25.50 11.16 13.52
CA TYR A 624 25.56 11.62 14.90
C TYR A 624 24.82 12.94 15.10
N ASN A 625 25.10 13.95 14.27
CA ASN A 625 24.58 15.31 14.43
C ASN A 625 23.06 15.40 14.23
N ASN A 626 22.46 14.48 13.47
CA ASN A 626 21.03 14.46 13.17
C ASN A 626 20.26 13.35 13.91
N TYR A 627 20.90 12.68 14.88
CA TYR A 627 20.24 11.63 15.66
C TYR A 627 19.24 12.21 16.65
N TRP A 628 18.01 11.70 16.61
CA TRP A 628 16.99 11.99 17.63
C TRP A 628 15.95 10.87 17.71
N VAL A 629 15.37 10.70 18.90
CA VAL A 629 14.29 9.74 19.18
C VAL A 629 13.30 10.36 20.17
N LEU A 630 12.03 10.41 19.79
CA LEU A 630 10.90 10.82 20.61
C LEU A 630 9.99 9.62 20.85
N ASN A 631 9.82 9.22 22.10
CA ASN A 631 8.77 8.28 22.48
C ASN A 631 7.44 9.03 22.47
N SER A 632 6.48 8.58 21.69
CA SER A 632 5.27 9.34 21.44
C SER A 632 3.98 8.53 21.60
N SER A 633 2.93 9.25 21.96
CA SER A 633 1.53 8.83 21.93
C SER A 633 0.72 10.02 21.42
N HIS A 634 -0.57 9.84 21.18
CA HIS A 634 -1.45 10.98 20.88
C HIS A 634 -2.82 10.84 21.52
N VAL A 635 -3.57 11.94 21.51
CA VAL A 635 -5.03 11.93 21.52
C VAL A 635 -5.48 12.27 20.11
N LEU A 636 -6.15 11.34 19.43
CA LEU A 636 -6.75 11.55 18.12
C LEU A 636 -8.19 12.03 18.29
N ILE A 637 -8.47 13.20 17.72
CA ILE A 637 -9.83 13.70 17.49
C ILE A 637 -10.18 13.36 16.04
N TYR A 638 -11.22 12.57 15.82
CA TYR A 638 -11.63 12.18 14.47
C TYR A 638 -13.14 12.31 14.29
N LEU A 639 -13.58 12.33 13.03
CA LEU A 639 -14.99 12.26 12.66
C LEU A 639 -15.30 10.84 12.21
N ASP A 640 -16.50 10.39 12.53
CA ASP A 640 -17.09 9.14 12.04
C ASP A 640 -18.58 9.44 11.86
N LEU A 641 -18.90 10.12 10.76
CA LEU A 641 -20.23 10.66 10.45
C LEU A 641 -21.17 9.57 9.97
N ASP A 642 -20.65 8.58 9.25
CA ASP A 642 -21.44 7.45 8.79
C ASP A 642 -21.46 6.26 9.75
N LEU A 643 -20.67 6.36 10.83
CA LEU A 643 -20.64 5.41 11.93
C LEU A 643 -20.31 4.01 11.39
N ASP A 644 -19.28 3.94 10.55
CA ASP A 644 -18.71 2.67 10.08
C ASP A 644 -17.56 2.18 10.97
N GLY A 645 -17.16 2.98 11.97
CA GLY A 645 -16.08 2.68 12.91
C GLY A 645 -14.68 3.05 12.38
N THR A 646 -14.60 3.61 11.17
CA THR A 646 -13.38 4.13 10.56
C THR A 646 -13.39 5.65 10.61
N PRO A 647 -12.28 6.30 10.95
CA PRO A 647 -12.18 7.75 10.81
C PRO A 647 -12.46 8.22 9.39
N ASP A 648 -13.38 9.17 9.25
CA ASP A 648 -13.58 9.93 8.03
C ASP A 648 -12.34 10.77 7.74
N ASN A 649 -11.93 10.79 6.48
CA ASN A 649 -10.80 11.60 6.05
C ASN A 649 -11.23 13.08 5.96
N PRO A 650 -10.67 13.98 6.81
CA PRO A 650 -11.05 15.38 6.81
C PRO A 650 -10.87 16.07 5.45
N ASN A 651 -9.94 15.60 4.63
CA ASN A 651 -9.67 16.14 3.29
C ASN A 651 -10.69 15.72 2.22
N LYS A 652 -11.62 14.82 2.57
CA LYS A 652 -12.68 14.31 1.70
C LYS A 652 -14.09 14.70 2.19
N LEU A 653 -14.19 15.45 3.29
CA LEU A 653 -15.46 15.93 3.81
C LEU A 653 -16.06 17.00 2.89
N ASP A 654 -17.38 17.10 2.89
CA ASP A 654 -18.09 18.21 2.27
C ASP A 654 -17.60 19.55 2.86
N ALA A 655 -17.49 20.58 2.02
CA ALA A 655 -16.89 21.86 2.40
C ALA A 655 -17.59 22.50 3.60
N ASP A 656 -18.92 22.41 3.66
CA ASP A 656 -19.73 22.94 4.76
C ASP A 656 -19.49 22.15 6.06
N VAL A 657 -19.42 20.82 5.97
CA VAL A 657 -19.12 19.95 7.12
C VAL A 657 -17.73 20.22 7.67
N LEU A 658 -16.74 20.38 6.79
CA LEU A 658 -15.37 20.74 7.21
C LEU A 658 -15.34 22.12 7.88
N ALA A 659 -16.07 23.10 7.36
CA ALA A 659 -16.15 24.44 7.94
C ALA A 659 -16.80 24.42 9.35
N ASP A 660 -17.86 23.64 9.54
CA ASP A 660 -18.50 23.44 10.84
C ASP A 660 -17.56 22.72 11.81
N ALA A 661 -16.84 21.69 11.35
CA ALA A 661 -15.84 20.97 12.15
C ALA A 661 -14.73 21.93 12.62
N GLN A 662 -14.21 22.76 11.71
CA GLN A 662 -13.19 23.76 11.99
C GLN A 662 -13.68 24.85 12.96
N THR A 663 -14.99 25.10 13.02
CA THR A 663 -15.60 26.02 14.00
C THR A 663 -15.70 25.40 15.40
N LEU A 664 -15.99 24.10 15.49
CA LEU A 664 -16.18 23.38 16.76
C LEU A 664 -14.89 22.87 17.39
N LEU A 665 -13.92 22.42 16.58
CA LEU A 665 -12.62 21.90 17.03
C LEU A 665 -11.90 22.81 18.05
N PRO A 666 -11.83 24.13 17.84
CA PRO A 666 -11.27 25.06 18.81
C PRO A 666 -11.87 24.96 20.21
N LYS A 667 -13.20 24.87 20.27
CA LYS A 667 -13.94 24.77 21.53
C LYS A 667 -13.74 23.40 22.17
N LEU A 668 -13.71 22.33 21.36
CA LEU A 668 -13.43 20.98 21.82
C LEU A 668 -12.02 20.87 22.43
N ILE A 669 -11.00 21.41 21.77
CA ILE A 669 -9.61 21.42 22.28
C ILE A 669 -9.53 22.19 23.61
N LYS A 670 -10.21 23.34 23.73
CA LYS A 670 -10.30 24.09 25.01
C LYS A 670 -10.97 23.27 26.12
N ALA A 671 -12.03 22.53 25.80
CA ALA A 671 -12.71 21.64 26.74
C ALA A 671 -11.81 20.48 27.18
N ILE A 672 -11.09 19.86 26.24
CA ILE A 672 -10.07 18.83 26.48
C ILE A 672 -8.99 19.34 27.43
N PHE A 673 -8.39 20.50 27.12
CA PHE A 673 -7.36 21.13 27.96
C PHE A 673 -7.86 21.39 29.38
N THR A 674 -9.05 22.00 29.50
CA THR A 674 -9.66 22.32 30.79
C THR A 674 -9.95 21.04 31.60
N ARG A 675 -10.36 19.94 30.95
CA ARG A 675 -10.64 18.67 31.63
C ARG A 675 -9.35 18.01 32.14
N ILE A 676 -8.29 18.01 31.34
CA ILE A 676 -6.98 17.47 31.70
C ILE A 676 -6.38 18.27 32.86
N GLY A 677 -6.44 19.61 32.81
CA GLY A 677 -5.90 20.50 33.84
C GLY A 677 -6.57 20.41 35.22
N LYS A 678 -7.73 19.75 35.34
CA LYS A 678 -8.38 19.48 36.65
C LYS A 678 -7.71 18.34 37.43
N GLU A 679 -6.75 17.64 36.83
CA GLU A 679 -6.12 16.46 37.40
C GLU A 679 -4.73 16.71 37.97
N VAL A 680 -4.29 15.80 38.83
CA VAL A 680 -2.97 15.87 39.51
C VAL A 680 -1.79 15.60 38.57
N SER A 681 -2.04 15.04 37.39
CA SER A 681 -1.05 14.84 36.33
C SER A 681 -1.71 14.77 34.96
N GLU A 682 -0.99 15.13 33.91
CA GLU A 682 -1.48 15.07 32.52
C GLU A 682 -1.95 13.66 32.14
N GLN A 683 -1.19 12.62 32.52
CA GLN A 683 -1.56 11.23 32.25
C GLN A 683 -2.94 10.87 32.83
N LYS A 684 -3.20 11.18 34.11
CA LYS A 684 -4.51 10.94 34.73
C LYS A 684 -5.61 11.81 34.11
N GLY A 685 -5.25 13.02 33.67
CA GLY A 685 -6.10 13.89 32.87
C GLY A 685 -6.60 13.23 31.60
N ILE A 686 -5.70 12.63 30.83
CA ILE A 686 -6.01 11.98 29.55
C ILE A 686 -6.85 10.71 29.78
N GLU A 687 -6.45 9.84 30.71
CA GLU A 687 -7.22 8.61 31.01
C GLU A 687 -8.67 8.93 31.40
N ARG A 688 -8.87 9.97 32.22
CA ARG A 688 -10.20 10.43 32.62
C ARG A 688 -10.95 11.13 31.49
N LEU A 689 -10.26 11.90 30.64
CA LEU A 689 -10.86 12.53 29.46
C LEU A 689 -11.45 11.47 28.53
N ILE A 690 -10.67 10.45 28.16
CA ILE A 690 -11.11 9.39 27.24
C ILE A 690 -12.31 8.64 27.83
N THR A 691 -12.25 8.30 29.13
CA THR A 691 -13.36 7.65 29.84
C THR A 691 -14.60 8.54 29.86
N ASP A 692 -14.47 9.80 30.27
CA ASP A 692 -15.60 10.73 30.36
C ASP A 692 -16.25 11.00 29.01
N TYR A 693 -15.43 11.16 27.96
CA TYR A 693 -15.93 11.36 26.61
C TYR A 693 -16.66 10.12 26.10
N ASN A 694 -16.07 8.92 26.23
CA ASN A 694 -16.67 7.69 25.71
C ASN A 694 -17.93 7.26 26.47
N ASP A 695 -17.96 7.46 27.79
CA ASP A 695 -19.14 7.16 28.63
C ASP A 695 -20.30 8.13 28.42
N SER A 696 -20.04 9.37 27.98
CA SER A 696 -21.09 10.36 27.74
C SER A 696 -21.99 9.99 26.56
N THR A 697 -23.25 10.40 26.62
CA THR A 697 -24.19 10.26 25.50
C THR A 697 -24.22 11.51 24.60
N ARG A 698 -24.84 11.41 23.43
CA ARG A 698 -25.16 12.56 22.56
C ARG A 698 -26.38 13.36 23.04
N LEU A 699 -27.05 12.92 24.10
CA LEU A 699 -28.19 13.65 24.67
C LEU A 699 -27.69 14.89 25.38
N ASN A 700 -28.31 16.03 25.11
CA ASN A 700 -28.01 17.26 25.83
C ASN A 700 -28.44 17.16 27.31
N SER A 701 -27.67 17.81 28.17
CA SER A 701 -28.04 18.03 29.56
C SER A 701 -27.79 19.48 29.96
N ASP A 702 -28.79 20.07 30.62
CA ASP A 702 -28.68 21.41 31.21
C ASP A 702 -28.01 21.36 32.60
N ASP A 703 -27.75 20.16 33.14
CA ASP A 703 -27.02 19.99 34.41
C ASP A 703 -25.50 20.14 34.17
N PRO A 704 -24.85 21.21 34.68
CA PRO A 704 -23.44 21.48 34.44
C PRO A 704 -22.48 20.46 35.08
N TYR A 705 -22.99 19.55 35.91
CA TYR A 705 -22.22 18.48 36.54
C TYR A 705 -22.26 17.15 35.76
N GLU A 706 -23.19 17.00 34.81
CA GLU A 706 -23.27 15.82 33.95
C GLU A 706 -22.25 15.90 32.80
N LYS A 707 -21.70 14.75 32.38
CA LYS A 707 -20.68 14.68 31.32
C LYS A 707 -21.23 15.20 29.99
N GLU A 708 -22.51 14.96 29.75
CA GLU A 708 -23.31 15.37 28.60
C GLU A 708 -23.31 16.89 28.40
N SER A 709 -23.30 17.69 29.47
CA SER A 709 -23.27 19.16 29.38
C SER A 709 -22.00 19.71 28.72
N ILE A 710 -20.92 18.91 28.72
CA ILE A 710 -19.63 19.26 28.12
C ILE A 710 -19.48 18.63 26.74
N TRP A 711 -19.83 17.34 26.59
CA TRP A 711 -19.45 16.56 25.42
C TRP A 711 -20.54 16.37 24.37
N ALA A 712 -21.82 16.54 24.71
CA ALA A 712 -22.93 16.17 23.83
C ALA A 712 -22.95 16.99 22.51
N GLU A 713 -22.61 18.29 22.54
CA GLU A 713 -22.52 19.12 21.33
C GLU A 713 -21.51 18.52 20.33
N TYR A 714 -20.29 18.21 20.78
CA TYR A 714 -19.24 17.67 19.93
C TYR A 714 -19.55 16.25 19.44
N LYS A 715 -20.13 15.40 20.29
CA LYS A 715 -20.51 14.04 19.90
C LYS A 715 -21.67 14.00 18.91
N ARG A 716 -22.62 14.95 19.00
CA ARG A 716 -23.73 15.11 18.04
C ARG A 716 -23.27 15.60 16.68
N PHE A 717 -22.23 16.41 16.64
CA PHE A 717 -21.58 16.80 15.39
C PHE A 717 -20.89 15.61 14.72
N GLY A 718 -20.37 14.67 15.51
CA GLY A 718 -19.72 13.44 15.02
C GLY A 718 -18.30 13.23 15.53
N PHE A 719 -17.78 14.11 16.40
CA PHE A 719 -16.45 13.92 16.95
C PHE A 719 -16.35 12.65 17.80
N ARG A 720 -15.16 12.06 17.72
CA ARG A 720 -14.72 10.88 18.47
C ARG A 720 -13.31 11.12 18.97
N LEU A 721 -13.00 10.53 20.12
CA LEU A 721 -11.67 10.62 20.75
C LEU A 721 -11.13 9.23 21.03
N LYS A 722 -9.84 9.03 20.77
CA LYS A 722 -9.09 7.88 21.26
C LYS A 722 -7.66 8.26 21.61
N GLN A 723 -7.05 7.48 22.50
CA GLN A 723 -5.63 7.57 22.82
C GLN A 723 -4.91 6.37 22.20
N GLU A 724 -3.80 6.62 21.51
CA GLU A 724 -2.98 5.58 20.89
C GLU A 724 -1.50 5.82 21.18
N THR A 725 -0.76 4.72 21.40
CA THR A 725 0.70 4.75 21.48
C THR A 725 1.28 4.64 20.09
N LEU A 726 2.19 5.56 19.75
CA LEU A 726 2.82 5.64 18.43
C LEU A 726 4.24 5.08 18.41
N GLY A 727 4.78 4.74 19.58
CA GLY A 727 6.14 4.22 19.72
C GLY A 727 7.20 5.30 19.52
N GLU A 728 8.36 4.88 19.01
CA GLU A 728 9.50 5.75 18.74
C GLU A 728 9.35 6.45 17.39
N ILE A 729 9.39 7.79 17.40
CA ILE A 729 9.56 8.61 16.20
C ILE A 729 11.01 9.07 16.16
N THR A 730 11.65 8.89 15.01
CA THR A 730 13.08 9.11 14.78
C THR A 730 13.30 9.94 13.52
N ASN A 731 14.53 10.39 13.30
CA ASN A 731 14.98 11.01 12.05
C ASN A 731 14.74 10.18 10.77
N SER A 732 14.51 8.87 10.89
CA SER A 732 14.22 7.95 9.78
C SER A 732 12.76 7.53 9.64
N SER A 733 11.88 7.94 10.57
CA SER A 733 10.49 7.48 10.60
C SER A 733 9.67 7.91 9.37
N ASN A 734 10.06 8.98 8.68
CA ASN A 734 9.37 9.47 7.49
C ASN A 734 10.16 9.27 6.17
N PHE A 735 11.06 8.29 6.11
CA PHE A 735 11.69 7.90 4.83
C PHE A 735 10.70 7.19 3.92
N LEU A 736 10.85 7.30 2.60
CA LEU A 736 9.98 6.58 1.64
C LEU A 736 10.03 5.05 1.83
N THR A 737 11.12 4.54 2.41
CA THR A 737 11.33 3.11 2.70
C THR A 737 10.72 2.62 4.00
N SER A 738 10.17 3.51 4.83
CA SER A 738 9.59 3.12 6.11
C SER A 738 8.28 2.36 5.87
N GLN A 739 8.10 1.21 6.55
CA GLN A 739 6.92 0.36 6.40
C GLN A 739 5.60 1.08 6.71
N SER A 740 5.65 2.04 7.63
CA SER A 740 4.56 2.95 7.93
C SER A 740 5.17 4.33 8.07
N ARG A 741 4.89 5.20 7.10
CA ARG A 741 5.29 6.60 7.15
C ARG A 741 4.30 7.40 7.97
N LEU A 742 4.81 8.40 8.64
CA LEU A 742 3.97 9.39 9.30
C LEU A 742 3.56 10.45 8.29
N ASP A 743 2.36 10.99 8.46
CA ASP A 743 1.94 12.19 7.73
C ASP A 743 2.99 13.31 7.91
N GLU A 744 3.24 14.08 6.85
CA GLU A 744 4.31 15.09 6.85
C GLU A 744 4.08 16.20 7.88
N VAL A 745 2.83 16.62 8.05
CA VAL A 745 2.43 17.61 9.06
C VAL A 745 2.69 17.03 10.46
N PHE A 746 2.28 15.77 10.66
CA PHE A 746 2.48 15.05 11.92
C PHE A 746 3.97 14.90 12.27
N TYR A 747 4.79 14.45 11.32
CA TYR A 747 6.23 14.24 11.52
C TYR A 747 6.97 15.55 11.80
N THR A 748 6.65 16.61 11.04
CA THR A 748 7.21 17.94 11.23
C THR A 748 6.91 18.45 12.64
N ARG A 749 5.69 18.21 13.14
CA ARG A 749 5.34 18.59 14.50
C ARG A 749 6.03 17.74 15.56
N ALA A 750 6.15 16.44 15.37
CA ALA A 750 6.88 15.56 16.27
C ALA A 750 8.35 16.01 16.44
N LYS A 751 9.01 16.42 15.35
CA LYS A 751 10.35 17.01 15.39
C LYS A 751 10.39 18.32 16.19
N ALA A 752 9.40 19.20 16.01
CA ALA A 752 9.31 20.43 16.80
C ALA A 752 9.11 20.16 18.30
N ILE A 753 8.30 19.17 18.66
CA ILE A 753 8.13 18.73 20.05
C ILE A 753 9.44 18.19 20.61
N TYR A 754 10.15 17.35 19.85
CA TYR A 754 11.47 16.86 20.24
C TYR A 754 12.43 18.01 20.60
N GLU A 755 12.50 19.08 19.79
CA GLU A 755 13.35 20.24 20.08
C GLU A 755 12.96 20.96 21.39
N ILE A 756 11.68 20.92 21.78
CA ILE A 756 11.19 21.47 23.06
C ILE A 756 11.60 20.58 24.24
N VAL A 757 11.48 19.26 24.09
CA VAL A 757 11.60 18.30 25.21
C VAL A 757 12.95 17.58 25.30
N LYS A 758 13.90 17.84 24.38
CA LYS A 758 15.21 17.15 24.34
C LYS A 758 16.05 17.32 25.62
N ASP A 759 15.82 18.37 26.41
CA ASP A 759 16.53 18.59 27.66
C ASP A 759 15.71 18.22 28.91
N TYR A 760 14.54 17.58 28.72
CA TYR A 760 13.65 17.21 29.82
C TYR A 760 14.17 15.98 30.58
N THR A 761 13.94 15.99 31.89
CA THR A 761 14.10 14.83 32.76
C THR A 761 12.86 13.93 32.74
N THR A 762 12.99 12.67 33.15
CA THR A 762 11.86 11.70 33.17
C THR A 762 10.63 12.21 33.92
N SER A 763 10.80 13.00 34.98
CA SER A 763 9.70 13.57 35.77
C SER A 763 8.90 14.67 35.06
N GLN A 764 9.42 15.21 33.94
CA GLN A 764 8.75 16.23 33.13
C GLN A 764 7.91 15.63 31.99
N PHE A 765 7.87 14.29 31.89
CA PHE A 765 7.00 13.57 30.97
C PHE A 765 5.74 13.05 31.68
N PRO A 766 4.62 12.85 30.96
CA PRO A 766 4.43 13.21 29.55
C PRO A 766 4.36 14.73 29.33
N TYR A 767 4.64 15.17 28.10
CA TYR A 767 4.41 16.52 27.60
C TYR A 767 3.36 16.44 26.49
N LEU A 768 2.15 16.92 26.76
CA LEU A 768 1.09 17.02 25.74
C LEU A 768 1.19 18.36 24.99
N ASP A 769 1.29 18.27 23.68
CA ASP A 769 1.38 19.44 22.82
C ASP A 769 0.00 20.03 22.52
N PHE A 770 -0.24 21.23 23.06
CA PHE A 770 -1.40 22.07 22.75
C PHE A 770 -1.09 23.20 21.76
N TYR A 771 0.09 23.19 21.11
CA TYR A 771 0.43 24.09 20.01
C TYR A 771 0.63 25.57 20.41
N ASN A 772 1.33 25.78 21.53
CA ASN A 772 1.47 27.08 22.20
C ASN A 772 2.36 28.11 21.47
N ASN A 773 3.34 27.67 20.66
CA ASN A 773 4.36 28.56 20.08
C ASN A 773 4.10 29.00 18.62
N ASP A 774 3.14 28.37 17.92
CA ASP A 774 2.83 28.65 16.50
C ASP A 774 1.32 28.78 16.20
N VAL A 775 0.56 29.14 17.24
CA VAL A 775 -0.89 29.40 17.29
C VAL A 775 -1.77 28.24 16.82
N ALA A 776 -1.99 27.26 17.71
CA ALA A 776 -3.27 26.55 17.73
C ALA A 776 -3.92 26.38 19.13
N PHE A 777 -3.33 26.83 20.24
CA PHE A 777 -4.04 27.20 21.49
C PHE A 777 -3.00 27.81 22.44
N ASP A 778 -3.26 28.99 23.02
CA ASP A 778 -2.44 29.53 24.10
C ASP A 778 -3.14 29.24 25.44
N PRO A 779 -2.63 28.30 26.26
CA PRO A 779 -3.23 27.99 27.56
C PRO A 779 -3.18 29.17 28.54
N ALA A 780 -2.29 30.16 28.31
CA ALA A 780 -2.26 31.41 29.08
C ALA A 780 -3.26 32.45 28.55
N ASN A 781 -3.80 32.27 27.34
CA ASN A 781 -4.69 33.21 26.69
C ASN A 781 -5.81 32.47 25.90
N PRO A 782 -6.73 31.80 26.63
CA PRO A 782 -7.68 30.82 26.08
C PRO A 782 -8.79 31.43 25.21
N ASP A 783 -8.77 32.75 24.98
CA ASP A 783 -9.70 33.50 24.12
C ASP A 783 -9.09 33.87 22.76
N ASN A 784 -7.81 33.57 22.52
CA ASN A 784 -7.20 33.72 21.20
C ASN A 784 -7.77 32.68 20.23
N THR A 785 -8.12 33.15 19.02
CA THR A 785 -8.64 32.32 17.94
C THR A 785 -7.62 31.27 17.51
N LEU A 786 -8.07 30.02 17.41
CA LEU A 786 -7.28 28.91 16.86
C LEU A 786 -6.96 29.18 15.40
N GLY A 787 -5.69 29.46 15.10
CA GLY A 787 -5.28 29.96 13.79
C GLY A 787 -4.78 28.90 12.80
N ASN A 788 -4.63 27.63 13.20
CA ASN A 788 -3.92 26.66 12.34
C ASN A 788 -4.33 25.19 12.55
N ILE A 789 -5.62 24.88 12.45
CA ILE A 789 -6.16 23.50 12.51
C ILE A 789 -5.51 22.60 11.44
N GLU A 790 -5.12 23.16 10.29
CA GLU A 790 -4.41 22.45 9.22
C GLU A 790 -3.06 21.87 9.69
N LYS A 791 -2.38 22.47 10.67
CA LYS A 791 -1.10 21.98 11.21
C LYS A 791 -1.21 20.75 12.11
N ILE A 792 -2.43 20.32 12.40
CA ILE A 792 -2.69 19.14 13.26
C ILE A 792 -3.55 18.10 12.54
N GLN A 793 -3.99 18.42 11.32
CA GLN A 793 -4.88 17.62 10.48
C GLN A 793 -4.09 16.62 9.65
N THR A 794 -4.53 15.37 9.67
CA THR A 794 -4.08 14.31 8.76
C THR A 794 -5.28 13.66 8.10
N ALA A 795 -5.06 12.64 7.27
CA ALA A 795 -6.13 11.82 6.70
C ALA A 795 -6.97 11.05 7.75
N PHE A 796 -6.55 11.01 9.01
CA PHE A 796 -7.23 10.28 10.09
C PHE A 796 -7.96 11.19 11.08
N GLY A 797 -7.81 12.51 10.97
CA GLY A 797 -8.35 13.48 11.93
C GLY A 797 -7.31 14.48 12.41
N TRP A 798 -7.51 14.99 13.63
CA TRP A 798 -6.69 16.02 14.26
C TRP A 798 -5.95 15.44 15.47
N HIS A 799 -4.64 15.58 15.48
CA HIS A 799 -3.79 14.93 16.47
C HIS A 799 -3.33 15.92 17.54
N LEU A 800 -3.42 15.51 18.82
CA LEU A 800 -2.71 16.16 19.92
C LEU A 800 -1.55 15.24 20.32
N ILE A 801 -0.33 15.60 19.91
CA ILE A 801 0.84 14.74 20.07
C ILE A 801 1.38 14.83 21.51
N MET A 802 1.70 13.70 22.10
CA MET A 802 2.24 13.58 23.44
C MET A 802 3.65 12.98 23.40
N GLY A 803 4.64 13.75 23.84
CA GLY A 803 5.97 13.23 24.16
C GLY A 803 5.89 12.47 25.48
N THR A 804 6.32 11.22 25.50
CA THR A 804 6.33 10.35 26.70
C THR A 804 7.74 10.06 27.20
N GLY A 805 8.75 10.45 26.41
CA GLY A 805 10.16 10.32 26.75
C GLY A 805 11.04 10.64 25.54
N VAL A 806 12.34 10.74 25.78
CA VAL A 806 13.35 11.03 24.77
C VAL A 806 14.58 10.17 25.00
N THR A 807 15.20 9.68 23.92
CA THR A 807 16.43 8.86 23.99
C THR A 807 17.55 9.61 23.27
N ASN A 808 18.24 10.51 23.98
CA ASN A 808 19.01 11.60 23.37
C ASN A 808 20.51 11.37 23.19
N LYS A 809 21.01 10.15 23.40
CA LYS A 809 22.45 9.94 23.39
C LYS A 809 22.83 8.79 22.48
N MET A 810 23.25 9.16 21.28
CA MET A 810 24.09 8.29 20.48
C MET A 810 25.39 8.04 21.25
N PRO A 811 25.92 6.80 21.31
CA PRO A 811 27.13 6.52 22.08
C PRO A 811 28.32 7.34 21.59
N SER A 812 29.11 7.87 22.53
CA SER A 812 30.30 8.67 22.25
C SER A 812 31.47 7.81 21.76
N ALA A 813 32.17 8.30 20.75
CA ALA A 813 33.39 7.69 20.20
C ALA A 813 34.69 8.20 20.87
N LYS A 814 34.60 9.00 21.94
CA LYS A 814 35.77 9.48 22.68
C LYS A 814 36.58 8.30 23.23
N LEU A 815 37.88 8.31 22.95
CA LEU A 815 38.83 7.31 23.43
C LEU A 815 40.14 8.00 23.79
N GLU A 816 40.40 8.13 25.08
CA GLU A 816 41.64 8.73 25.58
C GLU A 816 42.82 7.78 25.48
N VAL A 817 44.02 8.33 25.30
CA VAL A 817 45.29 7.61 25.44
C VAL A 817 45.42 7.09 26.87
N ARG A 818 45.74 5.80 27.02
CA ARG A 818 45.83 5.11 28.31
C ARG A 818 47.08 4.25 28.39
N GLU A 819 47.61 4.09 29.60
CA GLU A 819 48.76 3.22 29.88
C GLU A 819 48.50 1.74 29.58
N ASP A 820 47.24 1.31 29.57
CA ASP A 820 46.84 -0.07 29.22
C ASP A 820 46.80 -0.33 27.71
N GLU A 821 47.26 0.64 26.90
CA GLU A 821 47.32 0.58 25.42
C GLU A 821 45.99 0.25 24.75
N SER A 822 44.86 0.43 25.45
CA SER A 822 43.53 0.09 24.92
C SER A 822 43.02 0.99 23.79
N HIS A 823 43.81 2.02 23.44
CA HIS A 823 43.63 2.89 22.28
C HIS A 823 44.38 2.37 21.04
N LEU A 824 45.33 1.44 21.19
CA LEU A 824 46.10 0.87 20.09
C LEU A 824 45.45 -0.41 19.56
N SER A 825 45.44 -0.56 18.23
CA SER A 825 45.01 -1.79 17.55
C SER A 825 46.11 -2.85 17.57
N LYS A 826 45.71 -4.13 17.47
CA LYS A 826 46.66 -5.22 17.19
C LYS A 826 47.15 -5.24 15.74
N ILE A 827 46.52 -4.46 14.86
CA ILE A 827 46.91 -4.30 13.47
C ILE A 827 47.93 -3.18 13.37
N THR A 828 49.02 -3.44 12.64
CA THR A 828 50.07 -2.48 12.39
C THR A 828 49.83 -1.72 11.08
N GLY A 829 50.20 -0.45 11.05
CA GLY A 829 50.26 0.36 9.84
C GLY A 829 51.39 -0.04 8.89
N ALA A 830 51.50 0.67 7.78
CA ALA A 830 52.57 0.46 6.79
C ALA A 830 53.98 0.79 7.33
N ASP A 831 54.04 1.57 8.41
CA ASP A 831 55.23 1.90 9.19
C ASP A 831 55.62 0.82 10.21
N GLY A 832 54.80 -0.20 10.39
CA GLY A 832 55.04 -1.30 11.33
C GLY A 832 54.57 -1.01 12.77
N GLU A 833 54.02 0.17 13.03
CA GLU A 833 53.52 0.57 14.35
C GLU A 833 52.03 0.25 14.51
N PRO A 834 51.54 -0.06 15.72
CA PRO A 834 50.12 -0.23 16.01
C PRO A 834 49.28 0.98 15.58
N LEU A 835 48.13 0.76 14.96
CA LEU A 835 47.21 1.84 14.61
C LEU A 835 46.61 2.46 15.89
N ASP A 836 46.69 3.78 16.03
CA ASP A 836 46.16 4.52 17.19
C ASP A 836 44.72 5.01 16.96
N GLY A 837 43.77 4.49 17.74
CA GLY A 837 42.35 4.84 17.70
C GLY A 837 41.92 5.94 18.68
N SER A 838 42.85 6.69 19.26
CA SER A 838 42.54 7.80 20.15
C SER A 838 41.69 8.88 19.47
N ASN A 839 40.77 9.47 20.24
CA ASN A 839 39.81 10.47 19.76
C ASN A 839 39.29 11.34 20.89
N GLU A 840 39.37 12.66 20.72
CA GLU A 840 38.87 13.64 21.70
C GLU A 840 37.40 14.03 21.46
N ASN A 841 36.81 13.66 20.33
CA ASN A 841 35.45 14.04 19.93
C ASN A 841 34.44 12.90 20.14
N ASP A 842 33.15 13.25 20.29
CA ASP A 842 32.08 12.26 20.44
C ASP A 842 31.76 11.53 19.12
N VAL A 843 32.18 12.09 17.99
CA VAL A 843 32.02 11.56 16.64
C VAL A 843 33.21 10.67 16.28
N VAL A 844 32.95 9.54 15.62
CA VAL A 844 33.99 8.63 15.14
C VAL A 844 34.93 9.29 14.13
N ASN A 845 36.25 9.08 14.27
CA ASN A 845 37.25 9.60 13.34
C ASN A 845 37.69 8.55 12.29
N ALA A 846 38.42 9.00 11.26
CA ALA A 846 38.90 8.14 10.18
C ALA A 846 39.75 6.96 10.69
N LYS A 847 40.57 7.18 11.71
CA LYS A 847 41.49 6.16 12.23
C LYS A 847 40.77 5.05 12.98
N GLN A 848 39.76 5.40 13.77
CA GLN A 848 38.86 4.45 14.42
C GLN A 848 38.09 3.60 13.40
N ILE A 849 37.66 4.19 12.27
CA ILE A 849 37.01 3.45 11.18
C ILE A 849 37.99 2.50 10.47
N GLU A 850 39.21 2.97 10.17
CA GLU A 850 40.26 2.13 9.58
C GLU A 850 40.55 0.90 10.46
N ILE A 851 40.76 1.12 11.77
CA ILE A 851 40.96 0.05 12.75
C ILE A 851 39.76 -0.90 12.75
N PHE A 852 38.54 -0.37 12.85
CA PHE A 852 37.33 -1.18 12.89
C PHE A 852 37.18 -2.09 11.66
N LEU A 853 37.41 -1.57 10.45
CA LEU A 853 37.31 -2.33 9.21
C LEU A 853 38.43 -3.38 9.10
N LYS A 854 39.68 -3.01 9.39
CA LYS A 854 40.82 -3.94 9.33
C LYS A 854 40.71 -5.04 10.39
N GLU A 855 40.30 -4.71 11.61
CA GLU A 855 40.09 -5.70 12.69
C GLU A 855 38.94 -6.65 12.35
N SER A 856 37.85 -6.14 11.76
CA SER A 856 36.71 -6.96 11.30
C SER A 856 37.09 -7.96 10.22
N ALA A 857 38.08 -7.64 9.38
CA ALA A 857 38.57 -8.53 8.33
C ALA A 857 39.69 -9.49 8.80
N SER A 858 40.16 -9.34 10.04
CA SER A 858 41.26 -10.11 10.61
C SER A 858 40.78 -11.24 11.53
N GLU A 859 41.70 -12.15 11.90
CA GLU A 859 41.43 -13.22 12.88
C GLU A 859 41.19 -12.71 14.32
N TYR A 860 41.53 -11.44 14.60
CA TYR A 860 41.54 -10.90 15.96
C TYR A 860 40.16 -10.43 16.47
N ASN A 861 39.15 -10.37 15.59
CA ASN A 861 37.86 -9.70 15.82
C ASN A 861 38.01 -8.21 16.22
N VAL A 862 36.93 -7.44 16.21
CA VAL A 862 36.95 -6.02 16.62
C VAL A 862 37.25 -5.91 18.13
N GLN A 863 38.37 -5.28 18.50
CA GLN A 863 38.83 -5.13 19.89
C GLN A 863 38.81 -3.67 20.37
N ILE A 864 38.68 -2.69 19.47
CA ILE A 864 38.61 -1.27 19.84
C ILE A 864 37.43 -1.00 20.81
N ARG A 865 37.70 -0.34 21.95
CA ARG A 865 36.73 -0.19 23.05
C ARG A 865 35.48 0.62 22.72
N VAL A 866 35.56 1.49 21.71
CA VAL A 866 34.42 2.32 21.24
C VAL A 866 33.62 1.66 20.12
N SER A 867 33.80 0.35 19.89
CA SER A 867 33.12 -0.40 18.81
C SER A 867 31.59 -0.21 18.77
N THR A 868 30.93 -0.05 19.92
CA THR A 868 29.48 0.23 19.98
C THR A 868 29.13 1.61 19.40
N ALA A 869 29.97 2.63 19.67
CA ALA A 869 29.80 3.96 19.08
C ALA A 869 30.05 3.93 17.57
N ILE A 870 31.13 3.26 17.13
CA ILE A 870 31.43 3.06 15.71
C ILE A 870 30.26 2.36 15.01
N GLN A 871 29.75 1.26 15.56
CA GLN A 871 28.62 0.53 14.97
C GLN A 871 27.36 1.38 14.86
N LYS A 872 27.06 2.24 15.85
CA LYS A 872 25.90 3.12 15.80
C LYS A 872 26.07 4.25 14.78
N GLN A 873 27.25 4.89 14.74
CA GLN A 873 27.51 6.07 13.91
C GLN A 873 27.87 5.71 12.46
N PHE A 874 28.77 4.75 12.27
CA PHE A 874 29.26 4.31 10.96
C PHE A 874 28.48 3.11 10.38
N GLY A 875 27.80 2.31 11.20
CA GLY A 875 27.18 1.07 10.72
C GLY A 875 26.18 1.26 9.58
N GLN A 876 25.38 2.33 9.59
CA GLN A 876 24.46 2.63 8.48
C GLN A 876 25.19 3.09 7.22
N VAL A 877 26.25 3.88 7.36
CA VAL A 877 27.12 4.31 6.26
C VAL A 877 27.79 3.10 5.62
N LYS A 878 28.36 2.20 6.43
CA LYS A 878 28.95 0.93 5.99
C LYS A 878 27.92 0.08 5.22
N ALA A 879 26.74 -0.12 5.79
CA ALA A 879 25.68 -0.91 5.15
C ALA A 879 25.24 -0.32 3.81
N LYS A 880 25.17 1.02 3.68
CA LYS A 880 24.90 1.68 2.40
C LYS A 880 26.06 1.56 1.42
N TYR A 881 27.29 1.69 1.89
CA TYR A 881 28.48 1.54 1.06
C TYR A 881 28.66 0.12 0.51
N GLU A 882 28.25 -0.88 1.29
CA GLU A 882 28.34 -2.29 0.92
C GLU A 882 27.14 -2.80 0.13
N SER A 883 26.15 -1.92 -0.15
CA SER A 883 24.99 -2.26 -0.97
C SER A 883 25.36 -2.53 -2.43
N SER A 884 24.53 -3.30 -3.15
CA SER A 884 24.71 -3.58 -4.59
C SER A 884 24.87 -2.31 -5.42
N ASN A 885 24.05 -1.30 -5.16
CA ASN A 885 24.08 -0.06 -5.94
C ASN A 885 25.40 0.69 -5.75
N MET A 886 25.96 0.71 -4.54
CA MET A 886 27.28 1.33 -4.34
C MET A 886 28.40 0.49 -4.94
N ARG A 887 28.34 -0.85 -4.86
CA ARG A 887 29.29 -1.74 -5.56
C ARG A 887 29.29 -1.47 -7.08
N ASN A 888 28.11 -1.31 -7.68
CA ASN A 888 27.98 -0.94 -9.08
C ASN A 888 28.58 0.44 -9.37
N GLU A 889 28.37 1.43 -8.50
CA GLU A 889 28.97 2.76 -8.65
C GLU A 889 30.50 2.71 -8.56
N ILE A 890 31.05 1.89 -7.66
CA ILE A 890 32.50 1.64 -7.55
C ILE A 890 33.03 1.01 -8.84
N ASN A 891 32.32 0.03 -9.42
CA ASN A 891 32.66 -0.57 -10.70
C ASN A 891 32.61 0.47 -11.84
N TYR A 892 31.56 1.30 -11.91
CA TYR A 892 31.49 2.39 -12.88
C TYR A 892 32.67 3.36 -12.74
N ARG A 893 33.04 3.72 -11.52
CA ARG A 893 34.20 4.56 -11.24
C ARG A 893 35.50 3.88 -11.68
N LEU A 894 35.68 2.59 -11.41
CA LEU A 894 36.85 1.83 -11.88
C LEU A 894 36.97 1.91 -13.41
N LEU A 895 35.87 1.70 -14.13
CA LEU A 895 35.87 1.78 -15.59
C LEU A 895 36.18 3.20 -16.09
N VAL A 896 35.56 4.22 -15.50
CA VAL A 896 35.77 5.62 -15.89
C VAL A 896 37.21 6.07 -15.61
N THR A 897 37.79 5.71 -14.47
CA THR A 897 39.19 6.02 -14.13
C THR A 897 40.19 5.32 -15.05
N LYS A 898 39.82 4.17 -15.62
CA LYS A 898 40.59 3.47 -16.65
C LYS A 898 40.32 4.00 -18.08
N GLY A 899 39.52 5.05 -18.26
CA GLY A 899 39.27 5.67 -19.56
C GLY A 899 38.26 4.94 -20.44
N LEU A 900 37.14 4.49 -19.85
CA LEU A 900 36.05 3.81 -20.55
C LEU A 900 35.62 4.55 -21.83
N THR A 901 35.60 3.82 -22.95
CA THR A 901 35.17 4.31 -24.26
C THR A 901 34.32 3.26 -24.97
N PHE A 902 33.12 3.65 -25.41
CA PHE A 902 32.24 2.81 -26.23
C PHE A 902 32.40 3.08 -27.73
N LYS A 903 31.98 2.13 -28.57
CA LYS A 903 31.96 2.23 -30.03
C LYS A 903 31.13 3.40 -30.55
N ASN A 904 30.00 3.69 -29.90
CA ASN A 904 29.04 4.71 -30.36
C ASN A 904 28.54 5.59 -29.21
N ALA A 905 28.08 6.79 -29.56
CA ALA A 905 27.59 7.77 -28.58
C ALA A 905 26.31 7.31 -27.84
N ALA A 906 25.48 6.48 -28.49
CA ALA A 906 24.26 5.97 -27.86
C ALA A 906 24.56 5.06 -26.65
N ALA A 907 25.56 4.19 -26.76
CA ALA A 907 26.04 3.35 -25.67
C ALA A 907 26.66 4.19 -24.54
N THR A 908 27.42 5.23 -24.86
CA THR A 908 27.94 6.18 -23.85
C THR A 908 26.80 6.91 -23.11
N ASN A 909 25.79 7.39 -23.84
CA ASN A 909 24.64 8.06 -23.23
C ASN A 909 23.84 7.11 -22.35
N LYS A 910 23.64 5.85 -22.79
CA LYS A 910 22.98 4.82 -21.99
C LYS A 910 23.81 4.47 -20.75
N PHE A 911 25.14 4.35 -20.85
CA PHE A 911 26.03 4.14 -19.69
C PHE A 911 25.85 5.24 -18.64
N ASN A 912 25.91 6.51 -19.07
CA ASN A 912 25.76 7.65 -18.16
C ASN A 912 24.37 7.65 -17.51
N ALA A 913 23.32 7.40 -18.29
CA ALA A 913 21.96 7.29 -17.76
C ALA A 913 21.84 6.14 -16.74
N MET A 914 22.36 4.95 -17.05
CA MET A 914 22.36 3.81 -16.13
C MET A 914 23.12 4.08 -14.82
N ARG A 915 24.22 4.84 -14.90
CA ARG A 915 24.97 5.27 -13.71
C ARG A 915 24.14 6.20 -12.83
N GLU A 916 23.50 7.22 -13.40
CA GLU A 916 22.63 8.14 -12.64
C GLU A 916 21.39 7.42 -12.07
N ILE A 917 20.82 6.46 -12.80
CA ILE A 917 19.75 5.59 -12.30
C ILE A 917 20.22 4.78 -11.08
N ASN A 918 21.39 4.17 -11.17
CA ASN A 918 21.98 3.41 -10.06
C ASN A 918 22.18 4.28 -8.80
N LYS A 919 22.62 5.54 -8.97
CA LYS A 919 22.75 6.51 -7.88
C LYS A 919 21.40 6.85 -7.25
N ALA A 920 20.37 7.07 -8.07
CA ALA A 920 19.01 7.31 -7.58
C ALA A 920 18.44 6.09 -6.83
N GLN A 921 18.69 4.88 -7.34
CA GLN A 921 18.26 3.62 -6.72
C GLN A 921 18.97 3.32 -5.39
N LEU A 922 20.23 3.72 -5.21
CA LEU A 922 20.96 3.58 -3.92
C LEU A 922 20.14 4.13 -2.74
N PHE A 923 19.41 5.21 -3.01
CA PHE A 923 18.58 5.92 -2.05
C PHE A 923 17.08 5.84 -2.34
N ASN A 924 16.64 4.84 -3.11
CA ASN A 924 15.23 4.59 -3.45
C ASN A 924 14.51 5.84 -3.95
N TYR A 925 15.20 6.65 -4.77
CA TYR A 925 14.68 7.89 -5.34
C TYR A 925 14.32 8.97 -4.31
N GLN A 926 14.86 8.91 -3.08
CA GLN A 926 14.61 9.88 -2.01
C GLN A 926 15.47 11.14 -2.08
N MET A 927 16.62 11.08 -2.73
CA MET A 927 17.49 12.26 -2.86
C MET A 927 16.80 13.36 -3.66
N GLY A 928 16.79 14.58 -3.13
CA GLY A 928 16.21 15.73 -3.82
C GLY A 928 14.68 15.66 -3.97
N THR A 929 14.00 14.88 -3.12
CA THR A 929 12.53 14.91 -3.01
C THR A 929 12.04 16.02 -2.09
N GLY A 930 12.93 16.77 -1.43
CA GLY A 930 12.59 17.78 -0.43
C GLY A 930 12.40 17.21 0.97
N ASN A 931 12.77 15.95 1.22
CA ASN A 931 12.74 15.36 2.55
C ASN A 931 13.99 15.81 3.32
N GLU A 932 13.89 16.93 4.05
CA GLU A 932 15.01 17.53 4.78
C GLU A 932 15.68 16.55 5.77
N ALA A 933 14.91 15.67 6.43
CA ALA A 933 15.46 14.71 7.37
C ALA A 933 16.32 13.64 6.68
N PHE A 934 15.90 13.21 5.49
CA PHE A 934 16.68 12.29 4.67
C PHE A 934 17.93 12.97 4.10
N ASP A 935 17.76 14.17 3.52
CA ASP A 935 18.84 14.93 2.90
C ASP A 935 19.91 15.34 3.93
N ALA A 936 19.54 15.61 5.19
CA ALA A 936 20.50 15.87 6.26
C ALA A 936 21.42 14.68 6.60
N LEU A 937 20.97 13.45 6.35
CA LEU A 937 21.76 12.24 6.60
C LEU A 937 22.55 11.77 5.37
N TRP A 938 21.97 11.93 4.17
CA TRP A 938 22.44 11.27 2.96
C TRP A 938 22.69 12.21 1.79
N GLY A 939 22.24 13.47 1.85
CA GLY A 939 22.24 14.40 0.72
C GLY A 939 23.61 14.68 0.13
N THR A 940 24.66 14.69 0.96
CA THR A 940 26.06 14.92 0.53
C THR A 940 26.79 13.64 0.12
N TRP A 941 26.14 12.47 0.13
CA TRP A 941 26.81 11.17 -0.11
C TRP A 941 27.67 11.16 -1.36
N PHE A 942 27.11 11.56 -2.51
CA PHE A 942 27.87 11.57 -3.77
C PHE A 942 28.84 12.76 -3.86
N GLU A 943 28.62 13.85 -3.13
CA GLU A 943 29.59 14.94 -3.05
C GLU A 943 30.84 14.50 -2.29
N VAL A 944 30.66 13.77 -1.20
CA VAL A 944 31.74 13.18 -0.39
C VAL A 944 32.50 12.12 -1.19
N PHE A 945 31.82 11.31 -2.02
CA PHE A 945 32.46 10.27 -2.83
C PHE A 945 32.94 10.70 -4.22
N ASN A 946 32.61 11.90 -4.70
CA ASN A 946 33.25 12.47 -5.88
C ASN A 946 34.71 12.85 -5.57
#